data_AF-G3Y6X0-F1
#
_entry.id   AF-G3Y6X0-F1
#
_cell.length_a   1.000
_cell.length_b   1.000
_cell.length_c   1.000
_cell.angle_alpha   90.00
_cell.angle_beta   90.00
_cell.angle_gamma   90.00
#
_symmetry.space_group_name_H-M   'P 1'
#
loop_
_entity.id
_entity.type
_entity.pdbx_description
1 polymer ?
#
loop_
_entity_poly.entity_id
_entity_poly.type
_entity_poly.pdbx_seq_one_letter_code
_entity_poly.pdbx_strand_id
1 'polypeptide(L)'
;MLRQAVRGARWYQHVARGSPFFPRAFAAVAPRSIHYGGPKDKINFYEQDTRKSKIRRKVDPEAEGRAEQEDAEKELARLTQELEELKEGPFGPNSQFIRELPEEDRAIALEALRKYEEDEAAGTVDVSLKDLYEKELDGLLKNEFESLVKEEENWQSDEEDDSRTLVVRRPYEVELEDSDLQPYADKLNKCLRRIASGDSSLRWEQELWRWYRRCKQVVPGFVESLSEETLTLLWNTLASKKSAKPQETARVRTLAEDSLSAGLTLSTPRILSYIETLHECGDTQVALEKWEAYQAELSQRKEDLEAYWKLGVRLFAAEDDPQRAQDIALAFLANDKSRQPRILIPVITAWGKRSGKEAEVKAWAMYLQLKAFLDRKMTMDDYDQVSIGLLKAGRPSLAIAVFKDMMVTNSDPRHDSTSLYKAAVGLAGNLQASSISEQDVNKVSLSTLTVLPRKFQNRFFYASWMKKLIGMGEVDSAAMVIELMYERGVKPDAKHLNGVIAAWLRDGSSTSREKAERLGWAMVQQRIDQVWARTTTEKAPQLDVNQESTEGVRLPEFMKRPMPAATIETFSILLLHYTRRSDDDMIKYLVKCLGDGRIHPNSYFMNHLLYAELRKQDIGSLWTKYQSLSAITQPDLETYACLWDCGKLQYDRGRTAYVTDFPSARHLFSDMIRWFTKLSARAQTATRGEFSKELYDQIIRCFCLSKDLPGTLVALCTMRAYFGFFPDDTTARLIVLQVARLAGVPAETPKRRLRRLSSTPKSKENISHVNRLVEILSDRKLGALAARGLELSDLEQQEREQYQLEVMTELLRVVMGRRAAGGEGHGAVEEEIAKVAEEMGVTGVDLGVSLGDDLLL
;
A
#
# COMPACT_ATOMS: atom_id res chain seq x y z
N MET A 1 -4.90 35.07 5.03
CA MET A 1 -5.68 35.18 3.79
C MET A 1 -4.72 35.46 2.65
N LEU A 2 -4.63 34.53 1.69
CA LEU A 2 -4.23 34.66 0.28
C LEU A 2 -4.03 33.22 -0.22
N ARG A 3 -5.16 32.59 -0.54
CA ARG A 3 -5.26 31.32 -1.25
C ARG A 3 -5.46 31.61 -2.74
N GLN A 4 -5.12 30.61 -3.56
CA GLN A 4 -5.50 30.39 -4.96
C GLN A 4 -4.77 31.23 -6.03
N ALA A 5 -3.82 30.59 -6.72
CA ALA A 5 -3.70 30.65 -8.19
C ALA A 5 -2.50 29.79 -8.71
N VAL A 6 -2.57 28.45 -8.66
CA VAL A 6 -1.87 27.58 -9.65
C VAL A 6 -2.59 26.22 -9.74
N ARG A 7 -3.73 26.17 -10.44
CA ARG A 7 -4.23 24.93 -11.07
C ARG A 7 -3.56 24.83 -12.43
N GLY A 8 -2.63 23.89 -12.60
CA GLY A 8 -1.96 23.72 -13.89
C GLY A 8 -0.60 23.05 -13.85
N ALA A 9 -0.43 22.03 -13.00
CA ALA A 9 0.64 21.07 -13.12
C ALA A 9 0.20 19.78 -12.41
N ARG A 10 -0.18 18.77 -13.20
CA ARG A 10 -0.24 17.38 -12.71
C ARG A 10 1.22 16.98 -12.47
N TRP A 11 1.71 17.26 -11.26
CA TRP A 11 3.02 16.81 -10.80
C TRP A 11 2.93 15.32 -10.52
N TYR A 12 3.81 14.57 -11.17
CA TYR A 12 3.91 13.12 -11.07
C TYR A 12 4.17 12.70 -9.63
N GLN A 13 3.34 11.78 -9.14
CA GLN A 13 3.47 11.08 -7.86
C GLN A 13 4.62 10.05 -7.94
N HIS A 14 5.87 10.49 -8.09
CA HIS A 14 7.04 9.66 -7.78
C HIS A 14 7.59 10.02 -6.40
N VAL A 15 6.71 10.02 -5.39
CA VAL A 15 7.07 9.73 -4.01
C VAL A 15 5.95 8.85 -3.46
N ALA A 16 6.21 7.54 -3.48
CA ALA A 16 5.41 6.50 -2.84
C ALA A 16 3.91 6.53 -3.17
N ARG A 17 3.51 5.99 -4.33
CA ARG A 17 2.45 4.99 -4.24
C ARG A 17 3.00 3.89 -3.34
N GLY A 18 2.58 3.90 -2.09
CA GLY A 18 2.55 2.69 -1.30
C GLY A 18 1.67 1.72 -2.05
N SER A 19 2.27 0.95 -2.97
CA SER A 19 1.90 -0.44 -3.04
C SER A 19 2.01 -0.93 -1.60
N PRO A 20 0.99 -1.55 -1.00
CA PRO A 20 1.14 -2.18 0.28
C PRO A 20 2.28 -3.17 0.09
N PHE A 21 3.48 -2.79 0.53
CA PHE A 21 4.52 -3.74 0.82
C PHE A 21 3.98 -4.53 2.02
N PHE A 22 3.15 -5.51 1.71
CA PHE A 22 3.26 -6.81 2.33
C PHE A 22 4.76 -7.03 2.49
N PRO A 23 5.29 -7.08 3.73
CA PRO A 23 6.66 -7.51 3.88
C PRO A 23 6.69 -8.87 3.22
N ARG A 24 7.49 -9.07 2.16
CA ARG A 24 7.72 -10.35 1.48
C ARG A 24 7.16 -11.47 2.36
N ALA A 25 5.95 -11.93 2.02
CA ALA A 25 5.72 -13.34 2.17
C ALA A 25 6.99 -13.92 1.56
N PHE A 26 7.68 -14.80 2.30
CA PHE A 26 8.38 -15.82 1.55
C PHE A 26 7.37 -16.21 0.48
N ALA A 27 7.74 -16.05 -0.79
CA ALA A 27 7.20 -16.98 -1.74
C ALA A 27 7.34 -18.30 -0.98
N ALA A 28 6.21 -18.89 -0.59
CA ALA A 28 6.07 -20.30 -0.79
C ALA A 28 6.65 -20.43 -2.21
N VAL A 29 7.91 -20.83 -2.26
CA VAL A 29 8.47 -21.36 -3.48
C VAL A 29 7.44 -22.43 -3.73
N ALA A 30 6.46 -22.16 -4.60
CA ALA A 30 5.79 -23.22 -5.31
C ALA A 30 6.96 -24.09 -5.73
N PRO A 31 7.08 -25.31 -5.19
CA PRO A 31 8.31 -26.08 -5.29
C PRO A 31 8.62 -26.07 -6.77
N ARG A 32 9.67 -25.33 -7.16
CA ARG A 32 10.12 -25.33 -8.54
C ARG A 32 10.48 -26.78 -8.74
N SER A 33 9.69 -27.49 -9.55
CA SER A 33 10.00 -28.83 -9.99
C SER A 33 11.30 -28.72 -10.77
N ILE A 34 12.41 -28.88 -10.06
CA ILE A 34 13.72 -29.00 -10.66
C ILE A 34 13.70 -30.42 -11.22
N HIS A 35 13.23 -30.59 -12.45
CA HIS A 35 13.35 -31.86 -13.15
C HIS A 35 14.83 -32.20 -13.24
N TYR A 36 15.27 -33.09 -12.36
CA TYR A 36 16.60 -33.64 -12.42
C TYR A 36 16.60 -34.69 -13.55
N GLY A 37 17.27 -34.36 -14.66
CA GLY A 37 17.51 -35.28 -15.76
C GLY A 37 16.57 -35.11 -16.96
N GLY A 38 17.03 -35.53 -18.13
CA GLY A 38 16.19 -35.58 -19.34
C GLY A 38 15.12 -36.67 -19.24
N PRO A 39 14.18 -36.76 -20.20
CA PRO A 39 13.01 -37.66 -20.16
C PRO A 39 13.31 -39.18 -20.08
N LYS A 40 14.59 -39.59 -19.96
CA LYS A 40 15.03 -40.98 -19.83
C LYS A 40 16.04 -41.22 -18.68
N ASP A 41 16.38 -40.21 -17.88
CA ASP A 41 17.35 -40.36 -16.78
C ASP A 41 16.68 -40.85 -15.49
N LYS A 42 17.12 -42.00 -14.97
CA LYS A 42 16.64 -42.54 -13.69
C LYS A 42 17.53 -42.06 -12.55
N ILE A 43 17.24 -40.89 -12.00
CA ILE A 43 17.95 -40.34 -10.84
C ILE A 43 17.26 -40.80 -9.55
N ASN A 44 18.03 -41.36 -8.61
CA ASN A 44 17.53 -41.83 -7.31
C ASN A 44 18.10 -40.94 -6.19
N PHE A 45 17.23 -40.35 -5.36
CA PHE A 45 17.64 -39.51 -4.24
C PHE A 45 17.72 -40.30 -2.93
N TYR A 46 18.71 -39.95 -2.10
CA TYR A 46 18.93 -40.55 -0.80
C TYR A 46 19.22 -39.46 0.25
N GLU A 47 18.58 -39.57 1.40
CA GLU A 47 18.78 -38.68 2.56
C GLU A 47 19.77 -39.31 3.56
N GLN A 48 20.62 -38.47 4.17
CA GLN A 48 21.58 -38.84 5.22
C GLN A 48 21.54 -37.82 6.37
N ASP A 49 21.41 -38.30 7.61
CA ASP A 49 21.29 -37.45 8.81
C ASP A 49 22.52 -36.56 9.06
N THR A 50 23.72 -37.02 8.69
CA THR A 50 24.96 -36.25 8.80
C THR A 50 25.93 -36.61 7.69
N ARG A 51 26.84 -35.70 7.32
CA ARG A 51 27.85 -35.88 6.25
C ARG A 51 28.81 -37.06 6.45
N LYS A 52 28.82 -37.68 7.65
CA LYS A 52 29.64 -38.86 8.02
C LYS A 52 28.82 -40.12 8.30
N SER A 53 27.48 -40.08 8.21
CA SER A 53 26.63 -41.25 8.46
C SER A 53 26.72 -42.29 7.34
N LYS A 54 26.75 -43.58 7.70
CA LYS A 54 26.71 -44.71 6.75
C LYS A 54 25.28 -45.13 6.37
N ILE A 55 24.27 -44.63 7.09
CA ILE A 55 22.86 -44.97 6.85
C ILE A 55 22.33 -44.01 5.78
N ARG A 56 21.70 -44.57 4.73
CA ARG A 56 21.11 -43.83 3.60
C ARG A 56 19.66 -44.28 3.42
N ARG A 57 18.70 -43.34 3.50
CA ARG A 57 17.28 -43.61 3.25
C ARG A 57 16.93 -43.14 1.84
N LYS A 58 16.29 -43.99 1.03
CA LYS A 58 15.79 -43.57 -0.29
C LYS A 58 14.58 -42.65 -0.09
N VAL A 59 14.60 -41.47 -0.71
CA VAL A 59 13.53 -40.46 -0.62
C VAL A 59 13.18 -40.03 -2.02
N ASP A 60 11.90 -39.83 -2.31
CA ASP A 60 11.43 -39.24 -3.58
C ASP A 60 11.01 -37.79 -3.29
N PRO A 61 11.87 -36.80 -3.60
CA PRO A 61 11.62 -35.39 -3.25
C PRO A 61 10.47 -34.76 -4.05
N GLU A 62 9.98 -35.42 -5.11
CA GLU A 62 8.88 -34.93 -5.96
C GLU A 62 7.55 -35.66 -5.69
N ALA A 63 7.48 -36.55 -4.69
CA ALA A 63 6.26 -37.30 -4.38
C ALA A 63 5.14 -36.40 -3.83
N GLU A 64 5.46 -35.46 -2.93
CA GLU A 64 4.48 -34.51 -2.38
C GLU A 64 4.02 -33.51 -3.46
N GLY A 65 4.94 -32.99 -4.28
CA GLY A 65 4.60 -32.05 -5.36
C GLY A 65 3.73 -32.66 -6.46
N ARG A 66 3.89 -33.95 -6.79
CA ARG A 66 3.01 -34.64 -7.74
C ARG A 66 1.61 -34.87 -7.17
N ALA A 67 1.50 -35.20 -5.89
CA ALA A 67 0.20 -35.33 -5.23
C ALA A 67 -0.55 -33.98 -5.20
N GLU A 68 0.17 -32.88 -4.91
CA GLU A 68 -0.39 -31.52 -4.97
C GLU A 68 -0.83 -31.12 -6.39
N GLN A 69 -0.09 -31.52 -7.44
CA GLN A 69 -0.49 -31.30 -8.83
C GLN A 69 -1.75 -32.08 -9.22
N GLU A 70 -1.82 -33.37 -8.89
CA GLU A 70 -3.00 -34.20 -9.18
C GLU A 70 -4.26 -33.66 -8.47
N ASP A 71 -4.11 -33.14 -7.24
CA ASP A 71 -5.24 -32.54 -6.53
C ASP A 71 -5.63 -31.18 -7.10
N ALA A 72 -4.68 -30.36 -7.56
CA ALA A 72 -4.96 -29.11 -8.27
C ALA A 72 -5.63 -29.35 -9.64
N GLU A 73 -5.22 -30.39 -10.38
CA GLU A 73 -5.86 -30.78 -11.64
C GLU A 73 -7.30 -31.27 -11.41
N LYS A 74 -7.56 -32.02 -10.33
CA LYS A 74 -8.92 -32.40 -9.94
C LYS A 74 -9.78 -31.19 -9.57
N GLU A 75 -9.24 -30.23 -8.83
CA GLU A 75 -9.97 -29.00 -8.50
C GLU A 75 -10.24 -28.15 -9.73
N LEU A 76 -9.27 -28.02 -10.65
CA LEU A 76 -9.48 -27.32 -11.92
C LEU A 76 -10.56 -28.00 -12.76
N ALA A 77 -10.53 -29.33 -12.88
CA ALA A 77 -11.54 -30.09 -13.60
C ALA A 77 -12.95 -29.90 -12.98
N ARG A 78 -13.02 -29.90 -11.64
CA ARG A 78 -14.28 -29.62 -10.93
C ARG A 78 -14.77 -28.19 -11.17
N LEU A 79 -13.88 -27.20 -11.08
CA LEU A 79 -14.23 -25.80 -11.31
C LEU A 79 -14.63 -25.55 -12.77
N THR A 80 -14.01 -26.22 -13.75
CA THR A 80 -14.45 -26.14 -15.15
C THR A 80 -15.84 -26.72 -15.34
N GLN A 81 -16.16 -27.81 -14.65
CA GLN A 81 -17.50 -28.38 -14.67
C GLN A 81 -18.52 -27.44 -14.01
N GLU A 82 -18.21 -26.87 -12.84
CA GLU A 82 -19.08 -25.88 -12.18
C GLU A 82 -19.27 -24.61 -13.05
N LEU A 83 -18.25 -24.21 -13.83
CA LEU A 83 -18.32 -23.07 -14.73
C LEU A 83 -19.18 -23.37 -15.97
N GLU A 84 -19.11 -24.60 -16.51
CA GLU A 84 -20.03 -25.06 -17.57
C GLU A 84 -21.48 -25.07 -17.07
N GLU A 85 -21.73 -25.58 -15.86
CA GLU A 85 -23.06 -25.57 -15.22
C GLU A 85 -23.58 -24.13 -14.97
N LEU A 86 -22.70 -23.20 -14.59
CA LEU A 86 -23.05 -21.79 -14.40
C LEU A 86 -23.28 -21.04 -15.72
N LYS A 87 -22.57 -21.40 -16.79
CA LYS A 87 -22.76 -20.81 -18.13
C LYS A 87 -24.10 -21.18 -18.75
N GLU A 88 -24.57 -22.40 -18.53
CA GLU A 88 -25.90 -22.82 -18.99
C GLU A 88 -27.03 -22.11 -18.21
N GLY A 89 -26.76 -21.67 -16.97
CA GLY A 89 -27.71 -20.96 -16.13
C GLY A 89 -28.87 -21.84 -15.62
N PRO A 90 -29.73 -21.31 -14.73
CA PRO A 90 -30.79 -22.11 -14.10
C PRO A 90 -31.86 -22.61 -15.08
N PHE A 91 -31.97 -22.02 -16.27
CA PHE A 91 -32.94 -22.36 -17.31
C PHE A 91 -32.30 -22.97 -18.57
N GLY A 92 -31.04 -23.39 -18.52
CA GLY A 92 -30.40 -24.07 -19.67
C GLY A 92 -31.06 -25.42 -20.01
N PRO A 93 -30.95 -25.90 -21.26
CA PRO A 93 -31.62 -27.13 -21.73
C PRO A 93 -31.26 -28.39 -20.93
N ASN A 94 -30.10 -28.38 -20.27
CA ASN A 94 -29.60 -29.44 -19.41
C ASN A 94 -29.65 -29.12 -17.91
N SER A 95 -30.23 -27.99 -17.51
CA SER A 95 -30.26 -27.56 -16.11
C SER A 95 -31.06 -28.52 -15.23
N GLN A 96 -30.74 -28.57 -13.94
CA GLN A 96 -31.47 -29.40 -12.97
C GLN A 96 -32.97 -29.08 -12.96
N PHE A 97 -33.34 -27.80 -13.09
CA PHE A 97 -34.72 -27.34 -13.15
C PHE A 97 -35.48 -27.92 -14.37
N ILE A 98 -34.88 -27.93 -15.56
CA ILE A 98 -35.52 -28.48 -16.76
C ILE A 98 -35.63 -30.02 -16.72
N ARG A 99 -34.70 -30.68 -16.02
CA ARG A 99 -34.75 -32.14 -15.81
C ARG A 99 -35.83 -32.57 -14.83
N GLU A 100 -36.21 -31.71 -13.88
CA GLU A 100 -37.24 -31.98 -12.87
C GLU A 100 -38.67 -31.71 -13.37
N LEU A 101 -38.84 -31.10 -14.55
CA LEU A 101 -40.16 -30.84 -15.14
C LEU A 101 -40.79 -32.11 -15.74
N PRO A 102 -42.13 -32.25 -15.68
CA PRO A 102 -42.87 -33.28 -16.42
C PRO A 102 -42.58 -33.23 -17.93
N GLU A 103 -42.65 -34.37 -18.63
CA GLU A 103 -42.24 -34.49 -20.04
C GLU A 103 -42.96 -33.50 -20.99
N GLU A 104 -44.24 -33.22 -20.72
CA GLU A 104 -45.04 -32.26 -21.50
C GLU A 104 -44.57 -30.81 -21.27
N ASP A 105 -44.33 -30.42 -20.01
CA ASP A 105 -43.86 -29.07 -19.64
C ASP A 105 -42.41 -28.84 -20.05
N ARG A 106 -41.58 -29.89 -20.02
CA ARG A 106 -40.20 -29.86 -20.49
C ARG A 106 -40.11 -29.60 -21.99
N ALA A 107 -41.00 -30.20 -22.79
CA ALA A 107 -41.04 -29.96 -24.23
C ALA A 107 -41.40 -28.51 -24.55
N ILE A 108 -42.35 -27.93 -23.82
CA ILE A 108 -42.76 -26.52 -23.97
C ILE A 108 -41.62 -25.59 -23.55
N ALA A 109 -40.94 -25.88 -22.43
CA ALA A 109 -39.81 -25.09 -21.95
C ALA A 109 -38.62 -25.11 -22.93
N LEU A 110 -38.31 -26.28 -23.52
CA LEU A 110 -37.24 -26.40 -24.53
C LEU A 110 -37.59 -25.70 -25.84
N GLU A 111 -38.87 -25.70 -26.26
CA GLU A 111 -39.30 -24.96 -27.46
C GLU A 111 -39.27 -23.44 -27.23
N ALA A 112 -39.60 -22.98 -26.02
CA ALA A 112 -39.51 -21.58 -25.63
C ALA A 112 -38.05 -21.08 -25.60
N LEU A 113 -37.13 -21.89 -25.07
CA LEU A 113 -35.69 -21.59 -25.08
C LEU A 113 -35.13 -21.53 -26.50
N ARG A 114 -35.53 -22.46 -27.36
CA ARG A 114 -35.10 -22.47 -28.77
C ARG A 114 -35.57 -21.21 -29.51
N LYS A 115 -36.80 -20.75 -29.26
CA LYS A 115 -37.30 -19.47 -29.80
C LYS A 115 -36.52 -18.27 -29.24
N TYR A 116 -36.16 -18.31 -27.95
CA TYR A 116 -35.36 -17.25 -27.31
C TYR A 116 -33.93 -17.17 -27.87
N GLU A 117 -33.29 -18.32 -28.13
CA GLU A 117 -31.98 -18.40 -28.77
C GLU A 117 -32.02 -17.93 -30.24
N GLU A 118 -33.08 -18.27 -30.98
CA GLU A 118 -33.31 -17.79 -32.34
C GLU A 118 -33.56 -16.27 -32.39
N ASP A 119 -34.21 -15.69 -31.37
CA ASP A 119 -34.44 -14.26 -31.22
C ASP A 119 -33.17 -13.49 -30.76
N GLU A 120 -32.32 -14.05 -29.89
CA GLU A 120 -31.01 -13.45 -29.54
C GLU A 120 -29.98 -13.55 -30.65
N ALA A 121 -29.99 -14.62 -31.45
CA ALA A 121 -29.13 -14.75 -32.63
C ALA A 121 -29.46 -13.72 -33.73
N ALA A 122 -30.69 -13.21 -33.76
CA ALA A 122 -31.10 -12.11 -34.64
C ALA A 122 -30.74 -10.71 -34.10
N GLY A 123 -30.40 -10.59 -32.80
CA GLY A 123 -30.13 -9.32 -32.10
C GLY A 123 -28.69 -9.08 -31.68
N THR A 124 -27.77 -10.04 -31.87
CA THR A 124 -26.38 -9.94 -31.40
C THR A 124 -25.47 -9.33 -32.47
N VAL A 125 -25.41 -7.99 -32.50
CA VAL A 125 -24.18 -7.30 -32.91
C VAL A 125 -23.14 -7.63 -31.85
N ASP A 126 -22.04 -8.27 -32.24
CA ASP A 126 -20.90 -8.57 -31.38
C ASP A 126 -20.27 -7.25 -30.89
N VAL A 127 -20.82 -6.71 -29.80
CA VAL A 127 -20.25 -5.54 -29.11
C VAL A 127 -19.13 -6.07 -28.23
N SER A 128 -17.94 -6.09 -28.79
CA SER A 128 -16.69 -6.32 -28.07
C SER A 128 -16.61 -5.42 -26.85
N LEU A 129 -16.23 -5.99 -25.71
CA LEU A 129 -16.05 -5.32 -24.41
C LEU A 129 -15.08 -4.12 -24.45
N LYS A 130 -14.36 -3.94 -25.57
CA LYS A 130 -13.50 -2.78 -25.88
C LYS A 130 -14.30 -1.53 -26.29
N ASP A 131 -15.44 -1.70 -26.96
CA ASP A 131 -16.27 -0.59 -27.49
C ASP A 131 -17.13 0.07 -26.41
N LEU A 132 -17.46 -0.67 -25.34
CA LEU A 132 -18.15 -0.14 -24.16
C LEU A 132 -17.23 0.76 -23.32
N TYR A 133 -15.95 0.42 -23.19
CA TYR A 133 -14.99 1.22 -22.43
C TYR A 133 -14.57 2.50 -23.15
N GLU A 134 -14.50 2.53 -24.48
CA GLU A 134 -14.17 3.76 -25.22
C GLU A 134 -15.33 4.77 -25.22
N LYS A 135 -16.58 4.30 -25.37
CA LYS A 135 -17.76 5.20 -25.34
C LYS A 135 -18.07 5.76 -23.95
N GLU A 136 -17.88 4.99 -22.88
CA GLU A 136 -18.05 5.51 -21.52
C GLU A 136 -16.94 6.49 -21.12
N LEU A 137 -15.71 6.25 -21.58
CA LEU A 137 -14.57 7.14 -21.28
C LEU A 137 -14.64 8.46 -22.07
N ASP A 138 -15.05 8.42 -23.35
CA ASP A 138 -15.32 9.62 -24.14
C ASP A 138 -16.56 10.38 -23.62
N GLY A 139 -17.57 9.66 -23.10
CA GLY A 139 -18.72 10.25 -22.41
C GLY A 139 -18.34 10.94 -21.10
N LEU A 140 -17.47 10.33 -20.29
CA LEU A 140 -16.94 10.90 -19.04
C LEU A 140 -16.04 12.11 -19.30
N LEU A 141 -15.19 12.07 -20.33
CA LEU A 141 -14.36 13.19 -20.75
C LEU A 141 -15.21 14.33 -21.33
N LYS A 142 -16.24 14.03 -22.12
CA LYS A 142 -17.17 15.03 -22.64
C LYS A 142 -17.98 15.68 -21.51
N ASN A 143 -18.41 14.91 -20.51
CA ASN A 143 -19.11 15.42 -19.33
C ASN A 143 -18.20 16.23 -18.40
N GLU A 144 -16.92 15.87 -18.22
CA GLU A 144 -15.93 16.68 -17.49
C GLU A 144 -15.60 17.99 -18.23
N PHE A 145 -15.49 17.95 -19.57
CA PHE A 145 -15.27 19.15 -20.39
C PHE A 145 -16.51 20.05 -20.44
N GLU A 146 -17.73 19.50 -20.53
CA GLU A 146 -18.97 20.25 -20.42
C GLU A 146 -19.20 20.79 -19.00
N SER A 147 -18.76 20.07 -17.95
CA SER A 147 -18.76 20.57 -16.56
C SER A 147 -17.80 21.73 -16.36
N LEU A 148 -16.65 21.76 -17.06
CA LEU A 148 -15.70 22.87 -17.02
C LEU A 148 -16.17 24.08 -17.86
N VAL A 149 -16.89 23.85 -18.96
CA VAL A 149 -17.53 24.91 -19.76
C VAL A 149 -18.73 25.51 -19.02
N LYS A 150 -19.52 24.68 -18.32
CA LYS A 150 -20.61 25.14 -17.44
C LYS A 150 -20.10 25.86 -16.18
N GLU A 151 -18.91 25.51 -15.65
CA GLU A 151 -18.26 26.27 -14.58
C GLU A 151 -17.78 27.68 -15.02
N GLU A 152 -17.57 27.92 -16.32
CA GLU A 152 -17.27 29.25 -16.87
C GLU A 152 -18.53 30.06 -17.25
N GLU A 153 -19.68 29.40 -17.51
CA GLU A 153 -20.96 30.07 -17.81
C GLU A 153 -21.81 30.41 -16.57
N ASN A 154 -21.52 29.84 -15.40
CA ASN A 154 -22.31 30.04 -14.17
C ASN A 154 -22.00 31.33 -13.36
N TRP A 155 -21.51 32.38 -14.02
CA TRP A 155 -21.41 33.72 -13.41
C TRP A 155 -22.55 34.67 -13.80
N GLN A 156 -23.48 34.26 -14.68
CA GLN A 156 -24.59 35.14 -15.11
C GLN A 156 -25.84 34.34 -15.49
N SER A 157 -26.60 33.86 -14.49
CA SER A 157 -28.08 33.81 -14.53
C SER A 157 -28.62 33.02 -13.33
N ASP A 158 -29.01 33.72 -12.27
CA ASP A 158 -30.03 33.22 -11.34
C ASP A 158 -31.38 33.60 -11.96
N GLU A 159 -32.11 32.62 -12.51
CA GLU A 159 -33.56 32.71 -12.62
C GLU A 159 -34.20 31.45 -12.04
N GLU A 160 -35.15 31.70 -11.14
CA GLU A 160 -35.88 30.75 -10.32
C GLU A 160 -36.78 29.86 -11.18
N ASP A 161 -36.72 28.54 -10.99
CA ASP A 161 -37.74 27.62 -11.50
C ASP A 161 -38.53 27.01 -10.33
N ASP A 162 -39.68 27.63 -10.09
CA ASP A 162 -40.66 27.29 -9.06
C ASP A 162 -41.59 26.20 -9.62
N SER A 163 -41.30 24.93 -9.33
CA SER A 163 -42.23 23.83 -9.59
C SER A 163 -42.57 23.07 -8.30
N ARG A 164 -43.74 23.42 -7.75
CA ARG A 164 -44.37 22.78 -6.60
C ARG A 164 -44.87 21.38 -6.97
N THR A 165 -44.04 20.36 -6.80
CA THR A 165 -44.53 18.98 -6.65
C THR A 165 -44.95 18.73 -5.22
N LEU A 166 -46.23 18.40 -5.03
CA LEU A 166 -46.82 17.97 -3.75
C LEU A 166 -46.08 16.73 -3.24
N VAL A 167 -45.25 16.91 -2.22
CA VAL A 167 -44.50 15.81 -1.60
C VAL A 167 -45.42 15.09 -0.62
N VAL A 168 -45.69 13.82 -0.88
CA VAL A 168 -46.29 12.89 0.08
C VAL A 168 -45.34 12.79 1.28
N ARG A 169 -45.80 13.28 2.43
CA ARG A 169 -45.02 13.40 3.65
C ARG A 169 -44.66 12.03 4.21
N ARG A 170 -43.43 11.90 4.70
CA ARG A 170 -42.92 10.64 5.25
C ARG A 170 -42.81 10.76 6.78
N PRO A 171 -43.00 9.65 7.53
CA PRO A 171 -43.11 9.65 8.99
C PRO A 171 -41.89 10.17 9.76
N TYR A 172 -40.73 10.30 9.10
CA TYR A 172 -39.49 10.83 9.68
C TYR A 172 -39.28 12.35 9.48
N GLU A 173 -40.24 13.09 8.93
CA GLU A 173 -40.12 14.54 8.70
C GLU A 173 -40.54 15.34 9.94
N VAL A 174 -39.76 16.38 10.29
CA VAL A 174 -40.01 17.25 11.44
C VAL A 174 -40.96 18.38 11.04
N GLU A 175 -42.04 18.58 11.80
CA GLU A 175 -42.97 19.71 11.65
C GLU A 175 -42.80 20.70 12.80
N LEU A 176 -42.75 21.99 12.47
CA LEU A 176 -42.74 23.09 13.43
C LEU A 176 -44.01 23.92 13.22
N GLU A 177 -44.63 24.37 14.32
CA GLU A 177 -45.85 25.19 14.27
C GLU A 177 -45.58 26.63 13.80
N ASP A 178 -44.31 27.09 13.86
CA ASP A 178 -43.89 28.45 13.50
C ASP A 178 -43.43 28.59 12.04
N SER A 179 -44.18 29.37 11.25
CA SER A 179 -43.95 29.61 9.82
C SER A 179 -42.59 30.24 9.48
N ASP A 180 -41.97 30.97 10.40
CA ASP A 180 -40.67 31.64 10.19
C ASP A 180 -39.47 30.69 10.38
N LEU A 181 -39.69 29.55 11.05
CA LEU A 181 -38.67 28.56 11.37
C LEU A 181 -38.70 27.33 10.43
N GLN A 182 -39.78 27.20 9.66
CA GLN A 182 -39.98 26.18 8.62
C GLN A 182 -38.84 26.02 7.59
N PRO A 183 -38.16 27.09 7.08
CA PRO A 183 -37.10 26.90 6.09
C PRO A 183 -35.85 26.18 6.64
N TYR A 184 -35.67 26.14 7.96
CA TYR A 184 -34.60 25.35 8.60
C TYR A 184 -34.98 23.87 8.66
N ALA A 185 -36.22 23.56 9.05
CA ALA A 185 -36.77 22.21 9.06
C ALA A 185 -36.83 21.61 7.65
N ASP A 186 -37.21 22.39 6.64
CA ASP A 186 -37.28 21.95 5.24
C ASP A 186 -35.91 21.55 4.68
N LYS A 187 -34.85 22.29 5.05
CA LYS A 187 -33.47 21.96 4.65
C LYS A 187 -32.97 20.69 5.35
N LEU A 188 -33.35 20.47 6.60
CA LEU A 188 -33.07 19.23 7.32
C LEU A 188 -33.82 18.05 6.68
N ASN A 189 -35.12 18.18 6.44
CA ASN A 189 -35.98 17.18 5.82
C ASN A 189 -35.50 16.83 4.40
N LYS A 190 -35.02 17.81 3.62
CA LYS A 190 -34.39 17.57 2.30
C LYS A 190 -33.14 16.70 2.39
N CYS A 191 -32.29 16.91 3.41
CA CYS A 191 -31.12 16.07 3.64
C CYS A 191 -31.53 14.65 4.07
N LEU A 192 -32.52 14.53 4.96
CA LEU A 192 -33.05 13.25 5.42
C LEU A 192 -33.65 12.42 4.27
N ARG A 193 -34.42 13.03 3.36
CA ARG A 193 -34.97 12.34 2.17
C ARG A 193 -33.90 11.75 1.27
N ARG A 194 -32.82 12.50 1.02
CA ARG A 194 -31.74 12.05 0.13
C ARG A 194 -30.94 10.90 0.72
N ILE A 195 -30.72 10.94 2.03
CA ILE A 195 -30.03 9.86 2.73
C ILE A 195 -30.93 8.62 2.83
N ALA A 196 -32.24 8.80 3.05
CA ALA A 196 -33.22 7.72 3.00
C ALA A 196 -33.32 7.06 1.60
N SER A 197 -32.98 7.77 0.52
CA SER A 197 -32.94 7.22 -0.85
C SER A 197 -31.63 6.49 -1.22
N GLY A 198 -30.66 6.37 -0.30
CA GLY A 198 -29.43 5.59 -0.49
C GLY A 198 -28.17 6.36 -0.91
N ASP A 199 -28.22 7.70 -1.02
CA ASP A 199 -27.06 8.54 -1.33
C ASP A 199 -26.29 8.93 -0.04
N SER A 200 -25.47 8.02 0.49
CA SER A 200 -24.69 8.20 1.72
C SER A 200 -23.32 8.83 1.45
N SER A 201 -23.27 10.02 0.85
CA SER A 201 -22.01 10.74 0.63
C SER A 201 -21.54 11.48 1.90
N LEU A 202 -20.22 11.50 2.14
CA LEU A 202 -19.59 12.22 3.27
C LEU A 202 -19.97 13.72 3.32
N ARG A 203 -20.33 14.30 2.16
CA ARG A 203 -20.80 15.68 2.04
C ARG A 203 -22.18 15.85 2.69
N TRP A 204 -23.11 14.94 2.42
CA TRP A 204 -24.47 15.00 2.95
C TRP A 204 -24.50 14.76 4.46
N GLU A 205 -23.66 13.88 4.99
CA GLU A 205 -23.50 13.67 6.44
C GLU A 205 -23.08 14.95 7.18
N GLN A 206 -22.15 15.72 6.60
CA GLN A 206 -21.69 16.99 7.17
C GLN A 206 -22.74 18.09 7.07
N GLU A 207 -23.48 18.15 5.97
CA GLU A 207 -24.58 19.10 5.79
C GLU A 207 -25.75 18.77 6.74
N LEU A 208 -26.11 17.50 6.92
CA LEU A 208 -27.13 17.04 7.86
C LEU A 208 -26.78 17.45 9.30
N TRP A 209 -25.55 17.18 9.75
CA TRP A 209 -25.10 17.58 11.09
C TRP A 209 -25.11 19.10 11.29
N ARG A 210 -24.76 19.87 10.25
CA ARG A 210 -24.80 21.34 10.28
C ARG A 210 -26.23 21.84 10.48
N TRP A 211 -27.20 21.28 9.74
CA TRP A 211 -28.60 21.69 9.84
C TRP A 211 -29.24 21.23 11.15
N TYR A 212 -28.91 20.04 11.65
CA TYR A 212 -29.33 19.58 12.97
C TYR A 212 -28.91 20.56 14.08
N ARG A 213 -27.64 20.97 14.11
CA ARG A 213 -27.15 21.96 15.10
C ARG A 213 -27.83 23.31 14.98
N ARG A 214 -28.12 23.76 13.75
CA ARG A 214 -28.82 25.03 13.51
C ARG A 214 -30.27 24.98 13.97
N CYS A 215 -30.98 23.88 13.70
CA CYS A 215 -32.34 23.68 14.19
C CYS A 215 -32.36 23.69 15.72
N LYS A 216 -31.46 22.96 16.38
CA LYS A 216 -31.32 22.96 17.85
C LYS A 216 -31.08 24.35 18.45
N GLN A 217 -30.33 25.23 17.77
CA GLN A 217 -30.01 26.57 18.27
C GLN A 217 -31.11 27.60 18.06
N VAL A 218 -31.86 27.47 16.96
CA VAL A 218 -32.79 28.50 16.49
C VAL A 218 -34.24 28.16 16.85
N VAL A 219 -34.57 26.86 16.94
CA VAL A 219 -35.93 26.38 17.15
C VAL A 219 -36.11 25.93 18.60
N PRO A 220 -36.94 26.64 19.40
CA PRO A 220 -37.31 26.22 20.74
C PRO A 220 -38.08 24.88 20.68
N GLY A 221 -37.79 23.94 21.59
CA GLY A 221 -38.51 22.65 21.63
C GLY A 221 -38.22 21.69 20.45
N PHE A 222 -37.25 22.01 19.58
CA PHE A 222 -36.92 21.17 18.41
C PHE A 222 -36.67 19.71 18.77
N VAL A 223 -35.98 19.45 19.88
CA VAL A 223 -35.62 18.10 20.31
C VAL A 223 -36.87 17.28 20.71
N GLU A 224 -37.90 17.95 21.24
CA GLU A 224 -39.19 17.34 21.60
C GLU A 224 -40.06 17.06 20.35
N SER A 225 -39.84 17.80 19.26
CA SER A 225 -40.54 17.62 17.97
C SER A 225 -39.97 16.51 17.08
N LEU A 226 -38.87 15.86 17.49
CA LEU A 226 -38.24 14.80 16.68
C LEU A 226 -38.98 13.47 16.81
N SER A 227 -39.37 12.88 15.67
CA SER A 227 -39.89 11.51 15.65
C SER A 227 -38.80 10.47 15.96
N GLU A 228 -39.20 9.31 16.48
CA GLU A 228 -38.30 8.19 16.75
C GLU A 228 -37.60 7.72 15.46
N GLU A 229 -38.30 7.71 14.33
CA GLU A 229 -37.75 7.33 13.02
C GLU A 229 -36.68 8.32 12.54
N THR A 230 -36.89 9.63 12.73
CA THR A 230 -35.88 10.67 12.41
C THR A 230 -34.59 10.45 13.19
N LEU A 231 -34.71 10.15 14.48
CA LEU A 231 -33.58 9.87 15.35
C LEU A 231 -32.88 8.56 14.97
N THR A 232 -33.62 7.54 14.53
CA THR A 232 -33.01 6.31 14.03
C THR A 232 -32.15 6.55 12.79
N LEU A 233 -32.62 7.40 11.89
CA LEU A 233 -31.96 7.72 10.64
C LEU A 233 -30.74 8.62 10.90
N LEU A 234 -30.86 9.61 11.78
CA LEU A 234 -29.74 10.42 12.27
C LEU A 234 -28.66 9.57 12.94
N TRP A 235 -29.05 8.63 13.80
CA TRP A 235 -28.10 7.77 14.49
C TRP A 235 -27.35 6.84 13.52
N ASN A 236 -28.07 6.16 12.62
CA ASN A 236 -27.45 5.22 11.67
C ASN A 236 -26.50 5.90 10.68
N THR A 237 -26.76 7.17 10.36
CA THR A 237 -25.96 7.95 9.40
C THR A 237 -24.78 8.65 10.06
N LEU A 238 -24.96 9.15 11.28
CA LEU A 238 -23.92 9.90 11.99
C LEU A 238 -23.03 9.03 12.89
N ALA A 239 -23.47 7.83 13.28
CA ALA A 239 -22.69 6.86 14.08
C ALA A 239 -21.92 5.82 13.23
N SER A 240 -21.49 6.20 12.03
CA SER A 240 -20.89 5.29 11.03
C SER A 240 -19.74 4.42 11.58
N LYS A 241 -19.77 3.13 11.25
CA LYS A 241 -19.02 2.02 11.89
C LYS A 241 -17.50 1.98 11.68
N LYS A 242 -16.83 3.00 11.12
CA LYS A 242 -15.48 2.82 10.53
C LYS A 242 -14.33 3.70 11.01
N SER A 243 -14.49 4.65 11.93
CA SER A 243 -13.30 5.29 12.53
C SER A 243 -13.61 6.06 13.80
N ALA A 244 -12.88 5.79 14.90
CA ALA A 244 -12.92 6.58 16.12
C ALA A 244 -12.32 7.99 15.90
N LYS A 245 -13.07 8.91 15.25
CA LYS A 245 -12.71 10.33 15.22
C LYS A 245 -13.33 11.03 16.42
N PRO A 246 -12.60 11.90 17.15
CA PRO A 246 -13.14 12.70 18.26
C PRO A 246 -14.37 13.56 17.90
N GLN A 247 -14.53 13.87 16.61
CA GLN A 247 -15.69 14.61 16.11
C GLN A 247 -16.95 13.74 15.99
N GLU A 248 -16.80 12.44 15.80
CA GLU A 248 -17.92 11.48 15.67
C GLU A 248 -18.45 11.13 17.07
N THR A 249 -17.56 10.96 18.05
CA THR A 249 -17.91 10.72 19.46
C THR A 249 -18.69 11.89 20.06
N ALA A 250 -18.29 13.13 19.77
CA ALA A 250 -19.00 14.33 20.21
C ALA A 250 -20.41 14.45 19.61
N ARG A 251 -20.62 13.99 18.36
CA ARG A 251 -21.93 14.00 17.70
C ARG A 251 -22.89 13.01 18.35
N VAL A 252 -22.43 11.78 18.55
CA VAL A 252 -23.22 10.70 19.16
C VAL A 252 -23.58 11.05 20.61
N ARG A 253 -22.65 11.61 21.39
CA ARG A 253 -22.93 12.11 22.75
C ARG A 253 -24.06 13.15 22.75
N THR A 254 -23.97 14.15 21.87
CA THR A 254 -24.98 15.22 21.77
C THR A 254 -26.35 14.64 21.39
N LEU A 255 -26.41 13.72 20.42
CA LEU A 255 -27.65 13.08 20.00
C LEU A 255 -28.29 12.24 21.12
N ALA A 256 -27.47 11.54 21.91
CA ALA A 256 -27.94 10.71 23.02
C ALA A 256 -28.49 11.56 24.17
N GLU A 257 -27.77 12.61 24.58
CA GLU A 257 -28.21 13.56 25.60
C GLU A 257 -29.51 14.26 25.17
N ASP A 258 -29.61 14.63 23.89
CA ASP A 258 -30.82 15.23 23.32
C ASP A 258 -32.01 14.25 23.37
N SER A 259 -31.81 12.99 22.96
CA SER A 259 -32.87 11.98 22.99
C SER A 259 -33.37 11.68 24.41
N LEU A 260 -32.45 11.64 25.39
CA LEU A 260 -32.79 11.46 26.81
C LEU A 260 -33.51 12.69 27.38
N SER A 261 -33.15 13.90 26.96
CA SER A 261 -33.80 15.15 27.38
C SER A 261 -35.26 15.25 26.91
N ALA A 262 -35.57 14.68 25.75
CA ALA A 262 -36.94 14.58 25.21
C ALA A 262 -37.76 13.41 25.79
N GLY A 263 -37.23 12.66 26.76
CA GLY A 263 -37.92 11.52 27.39
C GLY A 263 -38.09 10.29 26.49
N LEU A 264 -37.33 10.19 25.39
CA LEU A 264 -37.42 9.06 24.46
C LEU A 264 -36.55 7.89 24.94
N THR A 265 -37.13 6.68 24.92
CA THR A 265 -36.41 5.46 25.28
C THR A 265 -35.48 5.03 24.16
N LEU A 266 -34.17 5.05 24.40
CA LEU A 266 -33.18 4.59 23.44
C LEU A 266 -33.13 3.05 23.39
N SER A 267 -32.99 2.48 22.18
CA SER A 267 -32.75 1.04 22.03
C SER A 267 -31.43 0.61 22.68
N THR A 268 -31.34 -0.62 23.19
CA THR A 268 -30.15 -1.17 23.88
C THR A 268 -28.81 -0.92 23.16
N PRO A 269 -28.67 -1.14 21.83
CA PRO A 269 -27.41 -0.86 21.14
C PRO A 269 -26.99 0.61 21.16
N ARG A 270 -27.96 1.54 21.18
CA ARG A 270 -27.70 2.99 21.22
C ARG A 270 -27.27 3.44 22.61
N ILE A 271 -27.86 2.87 23.65
CA ILE A 271 -27.45 3.13 25.04
C ILE A 271 -26.02 2.64 25.28
N LEU A 272 -25.69 1.43 24.79
CA LEU A 272 -24.33 0.91 24.87
C LEU A 272 -23.33 1.78 24.10
N SER A 273 -23.67 2.22 22.89
CA SER A 273 -22.86 3.17 22.12
C SER A 273 -22.68 4.51 22.82
N TYR A 274 -23.72 5.03 23.49
CA TYR A 274 -23.63 6.24 24.29
C TYR A 274 -22.65 6.07 25.47
N ILE A 275 -22.76 4.99 26.23
CA ILE A 275 -21.86 4.68 27.34
C ILE A 275 -20.41 4.52 26.84
N GLU A 276 -20.19 3.91 25.67
CA GLU A 276 -18.87 3.85 25.03
C GLU A 276 -18.32 5.25 24.71
N THR A 277 -19.15 6.15 24.16
CA THR A 277 -18.70 7.53 23.86
C THR A 277 -18.35 8.32 25.12
N LEU A 278 -19.06 8.11 26.24
CA LEU A 278 -18.71 8.72 27.53
C LEU A 278 -17.32 8.25 28.01
N HIS A 279 -17.04 6.96 27.85
CA HIS A 279 -15.72 6.40 28.15
C HIS A 279 -14.62 7.00 27.25
N GLU A 280 -14.85 7.10 25.94
CA GLU A 280 -13.90 7.68 24.99
C GLU A 280 -13.63 9.17 25.23
N CYS A 281 -14.60 9.90 25.82
CA CYS A 281 -14.44 11.29 26.25
C CYS A 281 -13.67 11.45 27.57
N GLY A 282 -13.32 10.36 28.26
CA GLY A 282 -12.63 10.38 29.54
C GLY A 282 -13.53 10.42 30.77
N ASP A 283 -14.86 10.41 30.60
CA ASP A 283 -15.85 10.44 31.67
C ASP A 283 -16.20 9.02 32.16
N THR A 284 -15.19 8.23 32.52
CA THR A 284 -15.35 6.78 32.79
C THR A 284 -16.26 6.46 33.98
N GLN A 285 -16.26 7.31 35.01
CA GLN A 285 -17.12 7.15 36.20
C GLN A 285 -18.61 7.35 35.85
N VAL A 286 -18.92 8.38 35.06
CA VAL A 286 -20.30 8.65 34.60
C VAL A 286 -20.78 7.51 33.69
N ALA A 287 -19.89 6.97 32.85
CA ALA A 287 -20.20 5.81 32.03
C ALA A 287 -20.56 4.58 32.88
N LEU A 288 -19.85 4.35 33.99
CA LEU A 288 -20.13 3.25 34.92
C LEU A 288 -21.45 3.42 35.65
N GLU A 289 -21.74 4.62 36.18
CA GLU A 289 -23.03 4.90 36.83
C GLU A 289 -24.21 4.65 35.88
N LYS A 290 -24.08 5.07 34.61
CA LYS A 290 -25.09 4.83 33.58
C LYS A 290 -25.19 3.35 33.20
N TRP A 291 -24.09 2.62 33.18
CA TRP A 291 -24.07 1.19 32.90
C TRP A 291 -24.74 0.38 34.03
N GLU A 292 -24.47 0.71 35.29
CA GLU A 292 -25.10 0.06 36.45
C GLU A 292 -26.61 0.38 36.51
N ALA A 293 -27.01 1.64 36.28
CA ALA A 293 -28.41 2.03 36.23
C ALA A 293 -29.20 1.30 35.13
N TYR A 294 -28.56 1.06 33.98
CA TYR A 294 -29.19 0.39 32.84
C TYR A 294 -29.39 -1.13 33.04
N GLN A 295 -28.82 -1.72 34.09
CA GLN A 295 -28.97 -3.15 34.38
C GLN A 295 -30.45 -3.56 34.56
N ALA A 296 -31.27 -2.68 35.14
CA ALA A 296 -32.69 -2.95 35.43
C ALA A 296 -33.58 -2.92 34.16
N GLU A 297 -33.14 -2.22 33.12
CA GLU A 297 -33.89 -2.00 31.87
C GLU A 297 -33.38 -2.88 30.71
N LEU A 298 -32.48 -3.82 31.00
CA LEU A 298 -31.80 -4.62 29.99
C LEU A 298 -32.76 -5.60 29.29
N SER A 299 -32.71 -5.61 27.96
CA SER A 299 -33.47 -6.55 27.13
C SER A 299 -32.97 -8.00 27.33
N GLN A 300 -33.87 -8.98 27.20
CA GLN A 300 -33.52 -10.41 27.32
C GLN A 300 -32.85 -11.00 26.06
N ARG A 301 -32.55 -10.17 25.04
CA ARG A 301 -31.93 -10.65 23.80
C ARG A 301 -30.48 -11.04 24.09
N LYS A 302 -30.07 -12.21 23.59
CA LYS A 302 -28.73 -12.76 23.84
C LYS A 302 -27.62 -11.82 23.37
N GLU A 303 -27.74 -11.22 22.19
CA GLU A 303 -26.73 -10.32 21.61
C GLU A 303 -26.55 -9.04 22.44
N ASP A 304 -27.66 -8.44 22.89
CA ASP A 304 -27.67 -7.24 23.72
C ASP A 304 -27.04 -7.50 25.10
N LEU A 305 -27.34 -8.65 25.69
CA LEU A 305 -26.70 -9.13 26.92
C LEU A 305 -25.17 -9.27 26.74
N GLU A 306 -24.72 -9.94 25.67
CA GLU A 306 -23.28 -10.10 25.41
C GLU A 306 -22.58 -8.75 25.23
N ALA A 307 -23.19 -7.83 24.49
CA ALA A 307 -22.65 -6.48 24.28
C ALA A 307 -22.57 -5.68 25.59
N TYR A 308 -23.61 -5.75 26.42
CA TYR A 308 -23.67 -5.09 27.73
C TYR A 308 -22.55 -5.57 28.68
N TRP A 309 -22.38 -6.89 28.81
CA TRP A 309 -21.33 -7.45 29.68
C TRP A 309 -19.92 -7.17 29.15
N LYS A 310 -19.70 -7.26 27.84
CA LYS A 310 -18.42 -6.88 27.20
C LYS A 310 -18.08 -5.40 27.42
N LEU A 311 -19.08 -4.52 27.45
CA LEU A 311 -18.89 -3.11 27.76
C LEU A 311 -18.51 -2.92 29.24
N GLY A 312 -19.25 -3.52 30.16
CA GLY A 312 -18.97 -3.42 31.60
C GLY A 312 -17.54 -3.88 31.95
N VAL A 313 -17.11 -5.01 31.41
CA VAL A 313 -15.73 -5.51 31.62
C VAL A 313 -14.68 -4.54 31.07
N ARG A 314 -14.92 -3.90 29.92
CA ARG A 314 -14.01 -2.87 29.38
C ARG A 314 -13.95 -1.63 30.27
N LEU A 315 -15.10 -1.19 30.81
CA LEU A 315 -15.17 -0.02 31.69
C LEU A 315 -14.40 -0.25 32.99
N PHE A 316 -14.67 -1.36 33.70
CA PHE A 316 -13.95 -1.70 34.95
C PHE A 316 -12.47 -1.98 34.70
N ALA A 317 -12.11 -2.60 33.57
CA ALA A 317 -10.71 -2.78 33.17
C ALA A 317 -9.99 -1.44 32.88
N ALA A 318 -10.72 -0.41 32.47
CA ALA A 318 -10.18 0.92 32.22
C ALA A 318 -10.05 1.77 33.50
N GLU A 319 -10.94 1.59 34.47
CA GLU A 319 -10.93 2.29 35.77
C GLU A 319 -9.90 1.72 36.78
N ASP A 320 -9.07 0.75 36.35
CA ASP A 320 -8.07 0.07 37.20
C ASP A 320 -8.67 -0.75 38.37
N ASP A 321 -9.90 -1.26 38.20
CA ASP A 321 -10.51 -2.29 39.04
C ASP A 321 -10.57 -3.65 38.32
N PRO A 322 -9.45 -4.38 38.23
CA PRO A 322 -9.39 -5.65 37.53
C PRO A 322 -10.12 -6.79 38.26
N GLN A 323 -10.38 -6.65 39.56
CA GLN A 323 -11.06 -7.70 40.34
C GLN A 323 -12.55 -7.74 39.98
N ARG A 324 -13.23 -6.59 39.97
CA ARG A 324 -14.62 -6.51 39.51
C ARG A 324 -14.76 -6.93 38.05
N ALA A 325 -13.84 -6.49 37.19
CA ALA A 325 -13.82 -6.91 35.79
C ALA A 325 -13.68 -8.43 35.64
N GLN A 326 -12.83 -9.07 36.45
CA GLN A 326 -12.67 -10.52 36.50
C GLN A 326 -13.94 -11.24 36.97
N ASP A 327 -14.53 -10.79 38.07
CA ASP A 327 -15.71 -11.44 38.66
C ASP A 327 -16.89 -11.39 37.69
N ILE A 328 -17.10 -10.25 37.03
CA ILE A 328 -18.12 -10.06 35.99
C ILE A 328 -17.83 -10.96 34.78
N ALA A 329 -16.59 -11.01 34.31
CA ALA A 329 -16.22 -11.83 33.15
C ALA A 329 -16.40 -13.34 33.43
N LEU A 330 -16.02 -13.81 34.62
CA LEU A 330 -16.16 -15.21 35.00
C LEU A 330 -17.63 -15.59 35.24
N ALA A 331 -18.42 -14.74 35.90
CA ALA A 331 -19.85 -14.94 36.04
C ALA A 331 -20.56 -14.98 34.67
N PHE A 332 -20.13 -14.11 33.75
CA PHE A 332 -20.64 -14.10 32.37
C PHE A 332 -20.32 -15.40 31.63
N LEU A 333 -19.12 -15.97 31.80
CA LEU A 333 -18.73 -17.23 31.16
C LEU A 333 -19.33 -18.48 31.83
N ALA A 334 -19.61 -18.43 33.14
CA ALA A 334 -20.20 -19.55 33.87
C ALA A 334 -21.66 -19.84 33.46
N ASN A 335 -22.41 -18.80 33.07
CA ASN A 335 -23.85 -18.90 32.79
C ASN A 335 -24.17 -19.59 31.45
N ASP A 336 -23.30 -19.56 30.44
CA ASP A 336 -23.53 -20.20 29.14
C ASP A 336 -22.21 -20.54 28.42
N LYS A 337 -22.03 -21.83 28.10
CA LYS A 337 -20.84 -22.38 27.44
C LYS A 337 -20.66 -21.91 25.99
N SER A 338 -21.69 -21.34 25.37
CA SER A 338 -21.63 -20.82 24.00
C SER A 338 -21.16 -19.35 23.91
N ARG A 339 -20.97 -18.68 25.05
CA ARG A 339 -20.52 -17.28 25.12
C ARG A 339 -19.05 -17.16 24.73
N GLN A 340 -18.68 -15.99 24.19
CA GLN A 340 -17.33 -15.74 23.67
C GLN A 340 -16.31 -15.50 24.80
N PRO A 341 -15.27 -16.34 24.94
CA PRO A 341 -14.25 -16.21 26.00
C PRO A 341 -13.35 -14.97 25.89
N ARG A 342 -13.35 -14.28 24.73
CA ARG A 342 -12.51 -13.09 24.44
C ARG A 342 -12.73 -11.91 25.40
N ILE A 343 -13.81 -11.93 26.17
CA ILE A 343 -14.07 -10.96 27.26
C ILE A 343 -12.95 -10.93 28.31
N LEU A 344 -12.13 -11.99 28.42
CA LEU A 344 -11.00 -12.04 29.35
C LEU A 344 -9.79 -11.20 28.89
N ILE A 345 -9.69 -10.82 27.61
CA ILE A 345 -8.54 -10.07 27.08
C ILE A 345 -8.36 -8.73 27.82
N PRO A 346 -9.39 -7.85 27.92
CA PRO A 346 -9.28 -6.63 28.72
C PRO A 346 -8.88 -6.87 30.18
N VAL A 347 -9.41 -7.93 30.81
CA VAL A 347 -9.10 -8.29 32.20
C VAL A 347 -7.62 -8.65 32.38
N ILE A 348 -7.05 -9.45 31.46
CA ILE A 348 -5.63 -9.79 31.47
C ILE A 348 -4.77 -8.53 31.37
N THR A 349 -5.15 -7.60 30.50
CA THR A 349 -4.40 -6.33 30.34
C THR A 349 -4.50 -5.43 31.57
N ALA A 350 -5.66 -5.38 32.24
CA ALA A 350 -5.85 -4.61 33.46
C ALA A 350 -5.03 -5.17 34.62
N TRP A 351 -5.03 -6.50 34.83
CA TRP A 351 -4.12 -7.12 35.80
C TRP A 351 -2.65 -6.89 35.46
N GLY A 352 -2.28 -6.87 34.18
CA GLY A 352 -0.92 -6.56 33.75
C GLY A 352 -0.44 -5.17 34.18
N LYS A 353 -1.33 -4.16 34.17
CA LYS A 353 -1.02 -2.76 34.53
C LYS A 353 -0.73 -2.59 36.02
N ARG A 354 -1.38 -3.38 36.89
CA ARG A 354 -1.13 -3.33 38.33
C ARG A 354 0.27 -3.82 38.67
N SER A 355 0.94 -3.10 39.57
CA SER A 355 2.24 -3.50 40.11
C SER A 355 2.10 -4.63 41.12
N GLY A 356 3.08 -5.54 41.17
CA GLY A 356 3.13 -6.65 42.13
C GLY A 356 3.15 -8.03 41.47
N LYS A 357 3.65 -9.03 42.21
CA LYS A 357 3.75 -10.43 41.75
C LYS A 357 2.39 -11.13 41.69
N GLU A 358 1.49 -10.79 42.60
CA GLU A 358 0.13 -11.34 42.63
C GLU A 358 -0.65 -10.96 41.37
N ALA A 359 -0.50 -9.72 40.91
CA ALA A 359 -1.12 -9.24 39.67
C ALA A 359 -0.59 -9.98 38.43
N GLU A 360 0.72 -10.31 38.39
CA GLU A 360 1.30 -11.13 37.30
C GLU A 360 0.75 -12.55 37.29
N VAL A 361 0.62 -13.16 38.48
CA VAL A 361 0.04 -14.51 38.64
C VAL A 361 -1.41 -14.52 38.18
N LYS A 362 -2.20 -13.51 38.55
CA LYS A 362 -3.59 -13.35 38.14
C LYS A 362 -3.73 -13.14 36.63
N ALA A 363 -2.94 -12.24 36.04
CA ALA A 363 -2.91 -12.02 34.60
C ALA A 363 -2.59 -13.32 33.83
N TRP A 364 -1.60 -14.08 34.31
CA TRP A 364 -1.21 -15.34 33.69
C TRP A 364 -2.24 -16.45 33.87
N ALA A 365 -2.87 -16.55 35.05
CA ALA A 365 -3.95 -17.49 35.30
C ALA A 365 -5.14 -17.22 34.35
N MET A 366 -5.55 -15.96 34.19
CA MET A 366 -6.61 -15.56 33.27
C MET A 366 -6.24 -15.85 31.81
N TYR A 367 -4.98 -15.67 31.42
CA TYR A 367 -4.50 -16.05 30.08
C TYR A 367 -4.60 -17.57 29.84
N LEU A 368 -4.19 -18.40 30.81
CA LEU A 368 -4.33 -19.85 30.71
C LEU A 368 -5.80 -20.28 30.66
N GLN A 369 -6.69 -19.59 31.39
CA GLN A 369 -8.13 -19.82 31.33
C GLN A 369 -8.71 -19.47 29.96
N LEU A 370 -8.37 -18.30 29.40
CA LEU A 370 -8.75 -17.90 28.05
C LEU A 370 -8.34 -18.96 27.02
N LYS A 371 -7.10 -19.44 27.13
CA LYS A 371 -6.56 -20.46 26.24
C LYS A 371 -7.24 -21.82 26.43
N ALA A 372 -7.61 -22.21 27.66
CA ALA A 372 -8.37 -23.42 27.91
C ALA A 372 -9.81 -23.35 27.36
N PHE A 373 -10.44 -22.18 27.40
CA PHE A 373 -11.77 -21.97 26.81
C PHE A 373 -11.76 -22.00 25.28
N LEU A 374 -10.73 -21.43 24.65
CA LEU A 374 -10.64 -21.35 23.19
C LEU A 374 -10.00 -22.60 22.57
N ASP A 375 -9.05 -23.23 23.26
CA ASP A 375 -8.27 -24.39 22.80
C ASP A 375 -7.82 -24.22 21.32
N ARG A 376 -8.38 -24.99 20.39
CA ARG A 376 -8.07 -24.91 18.94
C ARG A 376 -8.66 -23.68 18.22
N LYS A 377 -9.59 -22.94 18.84
CA LYS A 377 -10.23 -21.74 18.27
C LYS A 377 -9.45 -20.44 18.55
N MET A 378 -8.34 -20.52 19.26
CA MET A 378 -7.48 -19.37 19.53
C MET A 378 -6.82 -18.90 18.23
N THR A 379 -7.11 -17.67 17.81
CA THR A 379 -6.58 -17.11 16.56
C THR A 379 -5.25 -16.39 16.79
N MET A 380 -4.52 -16.10 15.70
CA MET A 380 -3.28 -15.32 15.78
C MET A 380 -3.52 -13.91 16.33
N ASP A 381 -4.66 -13.31 16.01
CA ASP A 381 -5.07 -11.99 16.50
C ASP A 381 -5.29 -11.99 18.03
N ASP A 382 -5.90 -13.06 18.56
CA ASP A 382 -6.11 -13.20 20.01
C ASP A 382 -4.78 -13.21 20.78
N TYR A 383 -3.75 -13.89 20.26
CA TYR A 383 -2.40 -13.86 20.84
C TYR A 383 -1.76 -12.47 20.75
N ASP A 384 -1.93 -11.79 19.62
CA ASP A 384 -1.38 -10.45 19.42
C ASP A 384 -2.01 -9.45 20.38
N GLN A 385 -3.33 -9.45 20.55
CA GLN A 385 -4.03 -8.55 21.47
C GLN A 385 -3.52 -8.70 22.91
N VAL A 386 -3.39 -9.94 23.40
CA VAL A 386 -2.87 -10.20 24.75
C VAL A 386 -1.38 -9.81 24.85
N SER A 387 -0.56 -10.18 23.87
CA SER A 387 0.86 -9.87 23.86
C SER A 387 1.11 -8.35 23.83
N ILE A 388 0.40 -7.60 22.98
CA ILE A 388 0.51 -6.15 22.87
C ILE A 388 0.02 -5.49 24.16
N GLY A 389 -1.10 -5.95 24.71
CA GLY A 389 -1.64 -5.45 25.96
C GLY A 389 -0.67 -5.60 27.14
N LEU A 390 -0.02 -6.76 27.25
CA LEU A 390 1.01 -7.02 28.26
C LEU A 390 2.29 -6.18 28.03
N LEU A 391 2.69 -5.95 26.77
CA LEU A 391 3.78 -5.02 26.47
C LEU A 391 3.44 -3.61 26.91
N LYS A 392 2.27 -3.08 26.54
CA LYS A 392 1.81 -1.75 26.96
C LYS A 392 1.70 -1.61 28.47
N ALA A 393 1.39 -2.70 29.18
CA ALA A 393 1.34 -2.76 30.63
C ALA A 393 2.74 -2.87 31.31
N GLY A 394 3.84 -2.88 30.57
CA GLY A 394 5.18 -2.98 31.15
C GLY A 394 5.58 -4.40 31.57
N ARG A 395 4.94 -5.44 31.03
CA ARG A 395 5.19 -6.86 31.38
C ARG A 395 5.76 -7.66 30.20
N PRO A 396 6.98 -7.34 29.71
CA PRO A 396 7.55 -7.97 28.51
C PRO A 396 7.86 -9.46 28.69
N SER A 397 8.11 -9.92 29.92
CA SER A 397 8.35 -11.32 30.28
C SER A 397 7.12 -12.22 30.07
N LEU A 398 5.92 -11.71 30.37
CA LEU A 398 4.66 -12.41 30.11
C LEU A 398 4.30 -12.32 28.63
N ALA A 399 4.47 -11.15 28.01
CA ALA A 399 4.20 -10.95 26.58
C ALA A 399 4.99 -11.91 25.68
N ILE A 400 6.29 -12.11 25.96
CA ILE A 400 7.10 -13.04 25.17
C ILE A 400 6.68 -14.51 25.37
N ALA A 401 6.12 -14.86 26.53
CA ALA A 401 5.60 -16.21 26.76
C ALA A 401 4.31 -16.45 25.96
N VAL A 402 3.44 -15.43 25.83
CA VAL A 402 2.27 -15.46 24.93
C VAL A 402 2.71 -15.56 23.47
N PHE A 403 3.68 -14.76 23.05
CA PHE A 403 4.21 -14.81 21.69
C PHE A 403 4.90 -16.16 21.38
N LYS A 404 5.59 -16.76 22.36
CA LYS A 404 6.12 -18.13 22.26
C LYS A 404 4.99 -19.12 22.01
N ASP A 405 3.91 -19.07 22.78
CA ASP A 405 2.75 -19.94 22.58
C ASP A 405 2.18 -19.79 21.17
N MET A 406 2.04 -18.56 20.68
CA MET A 406 1.59 -18.31 19.30
C MET A 406 2.46 -19.01 18.25
N MET A 407 3.79 -19.07 18.47
CA MET A 407 4.73 -19.72 17.54
C MET A 407 4.82 -21.23 17.68
N VAL A 408 4.38 -21.76 18.83
CA VAL A 408 4.40 -23.19 19.13
C VAL A 408 3.05 -23.85 18.81
N THR A 409 1.97 -23.06 18.78
CA THR A 409 0.64 -23.48 18.38
C THR A 409 0.70 -24.13 16.99
N ASN A 410 0.10 -25.33 16.86
CA ASN A 410 0.14 -26.21 15.69
C ASN A 410 1.48 -26.87 15.33
N SER A 411 2.57 -26.59 16.04
CA SER A 411 3.90 -27.15 15.73
C SER A 411 4.42 -28.13 16.79
N ASP A 412 4.45 -27.75 18.07
CA ASP A 412 5.10 -28.56 19.13
C ASP A 412 4.36 -28.46 20.47
N PRO A 413 3.41 -29.36 20.76
CA PRO A 413 2.57 -29.29 21.95
C PRO A 413 3.36 -29.35 23.28
N ARG A 414 4.63 -29.78 23.29
CA ARG A 414 5.42 -29.95 24.53
C ARG A 414 5.93 -28.65 25.13
N HIS A 415 6.06 -27.61 24.31
CA HIS A 415 6.54 -26.30 24.74
C HIS A 415 5.40 -25.29 24.95
N ASP A 416 4.17 -25.77 24.78
CA ASP A 416 2.96 -24.98 24.97
C ASP A 416 2.73 -24.66 26.45
N SER A 417 2.36 -23.42 26.79
CA SER A 417 2.20 -23.06 28.21
C SER A 417 1.07 -23.82 28.93
N THR A 418 0.07 -24.34 28.21
CA THR A 418 -0.97 -25.18 28.84
C THR A 418 -0.46 -26.58 29.16
N SER A 419 0.39 -27.16 28.31
CA SER A 419 0.96 -28.48 28.56
C SER A 419 2.02 -28.46 29.64
N LEU A 420 2.83 -27.39 29.69
CA LEU A 420 3.78 -27.15 30.79
C LEU A 420 3.04 -26.99 32.12
N TYR A 421 1.91 -26.27 32.13
CA TYR A 421 1.07 -26.15 33.33
C TYR A 421 0.47 -27.49 33.75
N LYS A 422 -0.09 -28.29 32.82
CA LYS A 422 -0.60 -29.65 33.12
C LYS A 422 0.48 -30.55 33.73
N ALA A 423 1.67 -30.54 33.12
CA ALA A 423 2.80 -31.36 33.57
C ALA A 423 3.26 -30.96 34.98
N ALA A 424 3.26 -29.67 35.29
CA ALA A 424 3.70 -29.16 36.58
C ALA A 424 2.68 -29.37 37.71
N VAL A 425 1.39 -29.39 37.40
CA VAL A 425 0.30 -29.63 38.38
C VAL A 425 -0.09 -31.12 38.46
N GLY A 426 0.42 -31.98 37.57
CA GLY A 426 0.15 -33.41 37.58
C GLY A 426 -1.26 -33.78 37.07
N LEU A 427 -1.90 -32.89 36.30
CA LEU A 427 -3.24 -33.10 35.74
C LEU A 427 -3.19 -34.03 34.52
N ALA A 428 -3.86 -35.19 34.60
CA ALA A 428 -4.08 -36.10 33.47
C ALA A 428 -5.45 -35.83 32.82
N GLY A 429 -5.48 -35.34 31.58
CA GLY A 429 -6.72 -35.09 30.82
C GLY A 429 -6.83 -33.70 30.17
N ASN A 430 -8.04 -33.32 29.75
CA ASN A 430 -8.33 -31.98 29.22
C ASN A 430 -8.38 -30.95 30.35
N LEU A 431 -7.68 -29.82 30.18
CA LEU A 431 -7.69 -28.71 31.16
C LEU A 431 -9.06 -28.05 31.09
N GLN A 432 -9.83 -28.13 32.18
CA GLN A 432 -11.02 -27.31 32.33
C GLN A 432 -10.58 -25.92 32.81
N ALA A 433 -11.12 -24.86 32.21
CA ALA A 433 -10.74 -23.49 32.57
C ALA A 433 -10.99 -23.19 34.06
N SER A 434 -12.04 -23.77 34.65
CA SER A 434 -12.37 -23.65 36.08
C SER A 434 -11.36 -24.34 37.02
N SER A 435 -10.49 -25.20 36.51
CA SER A 435 -9.47 -25.92 37.30
C SER A 435 -8.15 -25.15 37.43
N ILE A 436 -8.02 -23.97 36.79
CA ILE A 436 -6.81 -23.16 36.83
C ILE A 436 -6.90 -22.21 38.03
N SER A 437 -6.11 -22.47 39.06
CA SER A 437 -6.05 -21.64 40.28
C SER A 437 -4.79 -20.77 40.33
N GLU A 438 -4.92 -19.59 40.93
CA GLU A 438 -3.80 -18.66 41.18
C GLU A 438 -2.71 -19.30 42.05
N GLN A 439 -3.12 -20.12 43.02
CA GLN A 439 -2.21 -20.82 43.92
C GLN A 439 -1.34 -21.83 43.16
N ASP A 440 -1.90 -22.52 42.16
CA ASP A 440 -1.16 -23.48 41.37
C ASP A 440 -0.22 -22.80 40.39
N VAL A 441 -0.61 -21.66 39.80
CA VAL A 441 0.31 -20.85 38.96
C VAL A 441 1.50 -20.34 39.79
N ASN A 442 1.26 -19.91 41.03
CA ASN A 442 2.33 -19.47 41.93
C ASN A 442 3.26 -20.64 42.33
N LYS A 443 2.71 -21.81 42.63
CA LYS A 443 3.49 -23.04 42.94
C LYS A 443 4.39 -23.49 41.79
N VAL A 444 3.91 -23.38 40.55
CA VAL A 444 4.68 -23.78 39.35
C VAL A 444 5.82 -22.79 39.01
N SER A 445 5.86 -21.64 39.68
CA SER A 445 6.74 -20.49 39.41
C SER A 445 6.56 -19.94 38.00
N LEU A 446 6.14 -18.67 37.91
CA LEU A 446 6.01 -17.95 36.63
C LEU A 446 7.31 -17.99 35.80
N SER A 447 8.46 -18.08 36.45
CA SER A 447 9.75 -18.20 35.78
C SER A 447 9.84 -19.45 34.89
N THR A 448 9.30 -20.59 35.34
CA THR A 448 9.28 -21.88 34.61
C THR A 448 8.37 -21.82 33.39
N LEU A 449 7.18 -21.21 33.54
CA LEU A 449 6.17 -21.13 32.48
C LEU A 449 6.57 -20.12 31.38
N THR A 450 7.36 -19.12 31.74
CA THR A 450 7.83 -18.05 30.83
C THR A 450 9.24 -18.31 30.26
N VAL A 451 9.86 -19.46 30.55
CA VAL A 451 11.14 -19.83 29.92
C VAL A 451 10.94 -20.04 28.42
N LEU A 452 11.77 -19.37 27.63
CA LEU A 452 11.86 -19.59 26.19
C LEU A 452 12.72 -20.82 25.89
N PRO A 453 12.24 -21.75 25.05
CA PRO A 453 13.06 -22.79 24.47
C PRO A 453 14.34 -22.22 23.83
N ARG A 454 15.46 -22.95 23.91
CA ARG A 454 16.76 -22.50 23.34
C ARG A 454 16.66 -22.10 21.87
N LYS A 455 15.80 -22.77 21.09
CA LYS A 455 15.55 -22.45 19.67
C LYS A 455 15.05 -21.01 19.46
N PHE A 456 14.39 -20.40 20.44
CA PHE A 456 13.84 -19.03 20.36
C PHE A 456 14.70 -17.97 21.07
N GLN A 457 15.79 -18.37 21.73
CA GLN A 457 16.73 -17.44 22.38
C GLN A 457 17.77 -16.92 21.37
N ASN A 458 17.32 -16.38 20.25
CA ASN A 458 18.19 -15.89 19.19
C ASN A 458 17.68 -14.57 18.60
N ARG A 459 18.58 -13.76 18.02
CA ARG A 459 18.26 -12.46 17.43
C ARG A 459 17.18 -12.50 16.34
N PHE A 460 17.08 -13.57 15.56
CA PHE A 460 16.14 -13.67 14.45
C PHE A 460 14.69 -13.87 14.93
N PHE A 461 14.52 -14.55 16.07
CA PHE A 461 13.22 -14.68 16.72
C PHE A 461 12.69 -13.31 17.14
N TYR A 462 13.50 -12.52 17.85
CA TYR A 462 13.14 -11.16 18.25
C TYR A 462 12.94 -10.24 17.04
N ALA A 463 13.78 -10.34 16.00
CA ALA A 463 13.59 -9.60 14.76
C ALA A 463 12.24 -9.88 14.09
N SER A 464 11.82 -11.15 14.07
CA SER A 464 10.54 -11.57 13.48
C SER A 464 9.36 -11.03 14.29
N TRP A 465 9.47 -11.03 15.62
CA TRP A 465 8.46 -10.43 16.49
C TRP A 465 8.37 -8.91 16.31
N MET A 466 9.50 -8.21 16.32
CA MET A 466 9.57 -6.76 16.09
C MET A 466 9.00 -6.39 14.71
N LYS A 467 9.32 -7.17 13.67
CA LYS A 467 8.78 -6.96 12.32
C LYS A 467 7.26 -7.07 12.31
N LYS A 468 6.68 -8.05 13.03
CA LYS A 468 5.23 -8.20 13.16
C LYS A 468 4.62 -6.99 13.88
N LEU A 469 5.18 -6.59 15.02
CA LEU A 469 4.71 -5.43 15.80
C LEU A 469 4.77 -4.12 14.99
N ILE A 470 5.86 -3.89 14.26
CA ILE A 470 6.01 -2.74 13.36
C ILE A 470 4.97 -2.79 12.23
N GLY A 471 4.69 -3.98 11.68
CA GLY A 471 3.65 -4.17 10.66
C GLY A 471 2.25 -3.85 11.16
N MET A 472 1.97 -4.07 12.45
CA MET A 472 0.70 -3.73 13.11
C MET A 472 0.60 -2.27 13.56
N GLY A 473 1.65 -1.45 13.36
CA GLY A 473 1.70 -0.06 13.83
C GLY A 473 2.07 0.10 15.31
N GLU A 474 2.34 -0.99 16.03
CA GLU A 474 2.69 -0.99 17.46
C GLU A 474 4.20 -0.78 17.66
N VAL A 475 4.70 0.38 17.22
CA VAL A 475 6.14 0.67 17.17
C VAL A 475 6.77 0.78 18.56
N ASP A 476 6.09 1.40 19.52
CA ASP A 476 6.59 1.52 20.89
C ASP A 476 6.66 0.14 21.58
N SER A 477 5.69 -0.75 21.32
CA SER A 477 5.77 -2.15 21.77
C SER A 477 6.95 -2.88 21.12
N ALA A 478 7.24 -2.65 19.84
CA ALA A 478 8.43 -3.20 19.19
C ALA A 478 9.74 -2.68 19.83
N ALA A 479 9.76 -1.42 20.26
CA ALA A 479 10.90 -0.84 20.96
C ALA A 479 11.13 -1.50 22.34
N MET A 480 10.05 -1.89 23.05
CA MET A 480 10.15 -2.65 24.31
C MET A 480 10.75 -4.05 24.13
N VAL A 481 10.56 -4.68 22.97
CA VAL A 481 11.19 -5.96 22.66
C VAL A 481 12.72 -5.85 22.67
N ILE A 482 13.29 -4.70 22.31
CA ILE A 482 14.74 -4.46 22.39
C ILE A 482 15.22 -4.48 23.84
N GLU A 483 14.47 -3.89 24.78
CA GLU A 483 14.81 -3.95 26.21
C GLU A 483 14.81 -5.40 26.70
N LEU A 484 13.79 -6.16 26.30
CA LEU A 484 13.70 -7.59 26.63
C LEU A 484 14.85 -8.41 26.04
N MET A 485 15.36 -8.07 24.85
CA MET A 485 16.55 -8.70 24.29
C MET A 485 17.74 -8.54 25.26
N TYR A 486 17.97 -7.32 25.75
CA TYR A 486 19.03 -7.06 26.74
C TYR A 486 18.82 -7.82 28.05
N GLU A 487 17.59 -7.83 28.59
CA GLU A 487 17.25 -8.57 29.82
C GLU A 487 17.52 -10.07 29.70
N ARG A 488 17.35 -10.63 28.49
CA ARG A 488 17.59 -12.05 28.19
C ARG A 488 19.02 -12.34 27.71
N GLY A 489 19.91 -11.34 27.73
CA GLY A 489 21.31 -11.49 27.33
C GLY A 489 21.53 -11.59 25.81
N VAL A 490 20.51 -11.30 25.00
CA VAL A 490 20.61 -11.26 23.53
C VAL A 490 20.93 -9.82 23.12
N LYS A 491 22.09 -9.59 22.51
CA LYS A 491 22.48 -8.24 22.06
C LYS A 491 21.72 -7.87 20.78
N PRO A 492 21.08 -6.69 20.71
CA PRO A 492 20.42 -6.22 19.51
C PRO A 492 21.45 -5.72 18.47
N ASP A 493 21.23 -6.10 17.22
CA ASP A 493 21.97 -5.57 16.07
C ASP A 493 21.37 -4.26 15.53
N ALA A 494 22.17 -3.50 14.77
CA ALA A 494 21.75 -2.25 14.12
C ALA A 494 20.46 -2.38 13.29
N LYS A 495 20.21 -3.55 12.66
CA LYS A 495 18.98 -3.82 11.88
C LYS A 495 17.71 -3.70 12.73
N HIS A 496 17.74 -4.13 13.99
CA HIS A 496 16.59 -4.04 14.89
C HIS A 496 16.27 -2.58 15.19
N LEU A 497 17.29 -1.79 15.53
CA LEU A 497 17.14 -0.37 15.86
C LEU A 497 16.74 0.43 14.61
N ASN A 498 17.36 0.19 13.45
CA ASN A 498 17.01 0.82 12.18
C ASN A 498 15.52 0.60 11.83
N GLY A 499 15.01 -0.62 12.07
CA GLY A 499 13.58 -0.92 11.88
C GLY A 499 12.67 -0.05 12.75
N VAL A 500 13.02 0.15 14.02
CA VAL A 500 12.26 0.99 14.96
C VAL A 500 12.38 2.47 14.61
N ILE A 501 13.58 2.98 14.30
CA ILE A 501 13.80 4.36 13.83
C ILE A 501 12.92 4.64 12.61
N ALA A 502 13.01 3.79 11.58
CA ALA A 502 12.21 3.94 10.36
C ALA A 502 10.70 3.83 10.62
N ALA A 503 10.27 3.06 11.60
CA ALA A 503 8.87 2.94 11.98
C ALA A 503 8.36 4.19 12.71
N TRP A 504 9.10 4.73 13.67
CA TRP A 504 8.77 6.00 14.34
C TRP A 504 8.75 7.19 13.38
N LEU A 505 9.68 7.23 12.41
CA LEU A 505 9.69 8.27 11.38
C LEU A 505 8.50 8.17 10.42
N ARG A 506 7.98 6.95 10.18
CA ARG A 506 6.77 6.71 9.37
C ARG A 506 5.49 7.09 10.13
N ASP A 507 5.43 6.78 11.43
CA ASP A 507 4.34 7.23 12.33
C ASP A 507 4.21 8.75 12.30
N GLY A 508 5.34 9.47 12.35
CA GLY A 508 5.37 10.88 12.03
C GLY A 508 4.80 11.79 13.13
N SER A 509 4.43 11.28 14.30
CA SER A 509 4.16 12.11 15.48
C SER A 509 5.42 12.85 15.94
N SER A 510 5.26 14.01 16.59
CA SER A 510 6.41 14.82 17.05
C SER A 510 7.29 14.03 18.02
N THR A 511 6.68 13.31 18.95
CA THR A 511 7.36 12.48 19.95
C THR A 511 8.08 11.29 19.32
N SER A 512 7.45 10.58 18.36
CA SER A 512 8.10 9.48 17.63
C SER A 512 9.28 9.96 16.81
N ARG A 513 9.15 11.11 16.13
CA ARG A 513 10.26 11.71 15.37
C ARG A 513 11.46 12.00 16.27
N GLU A 514 11.22 12.59 17.42
CA GLU A 514 12.27 12.95 18.37
C GLU A 514 12.96 11.70 18.96
N LYS A 515 12.19 10.66 19.31
CA LYS A 515 12.73 9.35 19.71
C LYS A 515 13.62 8.76 18.62
N ALA A 516 13.18 8.83 17.36
CA ALA A 516 13.91 8.29 16.22
C ALA A 516 15.22 9.04 15.93
N GLU A 517 15.19 10.38 15.97
CA GLU A 517 16.37 11.21 15.78
C GLU A 517 17.40 10.96 16.89
N ARG A 518 16.98 11.00 18.16
CA ARG A 518 17.87 10.72 19.30
C ARG A 518 18.50 9.33 19.19
N LEU A 519 17.72 8.30 18.84
CA LEU A 519 18.23 6.94 18.66
C LEU A 519 19.24 6.86 17.50
N GLY A 520 18.91 7.45 16.35
CA GLY A 520 19.77 7.46 15.18
C GLY A 520 21.11 8.16 15.46
N TRP A 521 21.08 9.34 16.08
CA TRP A 521 22.30 10.07 16.42
C TRP A 521 23.13 9.38 17.49
N ALA A 522 22.52 8.74 18.48
CA ALA A 522 23.24 7.94 19.46
C ALA A 522 23.97 6.74 18.81
N MET A 523 23.35 6.07 17.82
CA MET A 523 24.03 5.04 17.04
C MET A 523 25.19 5.59 16.19
N VAL A 524 25.04 6.81 15.65
CA VAL A 524 26.09 7.50 14.88
C VAL A 524 27.27 7.86 15.79
N GLN A 525 27.03 8.44 16.97
CA GLN A 525 28.06 8.72 17.96
C GLN A 525 28.82 7.44 18.32
N GLN A 526 28.09 6.35 18.62
CA GLN A 526 28.70 5.05 18.94
C GLN A 526 29.59 4.52 17.81
N ARG A 527 29.25 4.78 16.55
CA ARG A 527 30.10 4.42 15.41
C ARG A 527 31.37 5.26 15.36
N ILE A 528 31.24 6.56 15.54
CA ILE A 528 32.38 7.50 15.57
C ILE A 528 33.31 7.13 16.72
N ASP A 529 32.80 6.95 17.93
CA ASP A 529 33.57 6.53 19.11
C ASP A 529 34.38 5.26 18.85
N GLN A 530 33.78 4.26 18.21
CA GLN A 530 34.47 3.01 17.85
C GLN A 530 35.59 3.19 16.81
N VAL A 531 35.44 4.13 15.88
CA VAL A 531 36.46 4.43 14.86
C VAL A 531 37.60 5.22 15.48
N TRP A 532 37.27 6.19 16.32
CA TRP A 532 38.23 7.05 17.03
C TRP A 532 39.04 6.25 18.05
N ALA A 533 38.40 5.40 18.86
CA ALA A 533 39.09 4.52 19.81
C ALA A 533 40.11 3.58 19.15
N ARG A 534 39.98 3.29 17.85
CA ARG A 534 40.94 2.48 17.08
C ARG A 534 42.06 3.29 16.45
N THR A 535 41.85 4.58 16.26
CA THR A 535 42.75 5.44 15.47
C THR A 535 43.58 6.36 16.36
N THR A 536 43.00 6.85 17.47
CA THR A 536 43.60 7.90 18.29
C THR A 536 43.28 7.64 19.77
N THR A 537 44.19 8.02 20.67
CA THR A 537 43.98 8.02 22.13
C THR A 537 43.17 9.23 22.63
N GLU A 538 42.85 10.18 21.74
CA GLU A 538 42.05 11.36 22.03
C GLU A 538 40.55 11.04 22.11
N LYS A 539 39.80 11.87 22.85
CA LYS A 539 38.35 11.72 22.96
C LYS A 539 37.69 12.02 21.61
N ALA A 540 36.77 11.16 21.21
CA ALA A 540 35.97 11.34 20.00
C ALA A 540 35.16 12.66 20.06
N PRO A 541 34.96 13.33 18.90
CA PRO A 541 34.13 14.51 18.83
C PRO A 541 32.70 14.16 19.28
N GLN A 542 32.16 14.95 20.21
CA GLN A 542 30.77 14.85 20.61
C GLN A 542 29.90 15.51 19.53
N LEU A 543 28.85 14.82 19.11
CA LEU A 543 27.92 15.34 18.12
C LEU A 543 27.02 16.41 18.77
N ASP A 544 26.96 17.57 18.13
CA ASP A 544 26.15 18.72 18.55
C ASP A 544 24.83 18.68 17.80
N VAL A 545 23.88 17.90 18.33
CA VAL A 545 22.53 17.78 17.79
C VAL A 545 21.61 18.41 18.81
N ASN A 546 21.09 19.62 18.55
CA ASN A 546 20.22 20.41 19.42
C ASN A 546 19.42 19.56 20.43
N GLN A 547 20.01 19.36 21.62
CA GLN A 547 19.35 18.68 22.74
C GLN A 547 18.47 19.66 23.54
N GLU A 548 18.33 20.91 23.08
CA GLU A 548 17.77 22.02 23.85
C GLU A 548 16.23 22.07 23.92
N SER A 549 15.51 20.98 23.59
CA SER A 549 14.05 20.92 23.71
C SER A 549 13.55 19.67 24.44
N THR A 550 14.24 19.25 25.51
CA THR A 550 13.99 17.96 26.18
C THR A 550 13.24 18.05 27.52
N GLU A 551 12.29 18.96 27.71
CA GLU A 551 11.38 18.85 28.87
C GLU A 551 10.07 18.15 28.44
N GLY A 552 10.07 16.82 28.39
CA GLY A 552 8.81 16.06 28.31
C GLY A 552 8.84 14.67 27.66
N VAL A 553 9.85 14.33 26.85
CA VAL A 553 9.86 13.03 26.14
C VAL A 553 10.54 11.94 26.97
N ARG A 554 9.75 10.99 27.48
CA ARG A 554 10.23 9.78 28.16
C ARG A 554 10.97 8.89 27.16
N LEU A 555 12.30 8.87 27.27
CA LEU A 555 13.16 8.03 26.43
C LEU A 555 13.06 6.55 26.85
N PRO A 556 13.08 5.61 25.88
CA PRO A 556 13.17 4.19 26.19
C PRO A 556 14.43 3.84 26.99
N GLU A 557 14.29 2.95 27.98
CA GLU A 557 15.38 2.54 28.88
C GLU A 557 16.56 1.89 28.14
N PHE A 558 16.30 1.16 27.05
CA PHE A 558 17.35 0.53 26.25
C PHE A 558 18.34 1.53 25.64
N MET A 559 17.97 2.82 25.52
CA MET A 559 18.87 3.86 25.02
C MET A 559 20.00 4.18 26.01
N LYS A 560 19.84 3.83 27.29
CA LYS A 560 20.89 3.96 28.32
C LYS A 560 21.87 2.77 28.30
N ARG A 561 21.55 1.71 27.55
CA ARG A 561 22.36 0.48 27.43
C ARG A 561 23.36 0.62 26.26
N PRO A 562 24.42 -0.20 26.22
CA PRO A 562 25.39 -0.16 25.12
C PRO A 562 24.75 -0.49 23.77
N MET A 563 24.69 0.50 22.88
CA MET A 563 24.00 0.38 21.60
C MET A 563 24.91 -0.15 20.48
N PRO A 564 24.34 -0.80 19.45
CA PRO A 564 25.08 -1.16 18.25
C PRO A 564 25.50 0.10 17.47
N ALA A 565 26.67 0.05 16.84
CA ALA A 565 27.15 1.14 15.98
C ALA A 565 26.25 1.31 14.76
N ALA A 566 26.08 2.56 14.32
CA ALA A 566 25.39 2.90 13.08
C ALA A 566 26.01 2.20 11.87
N THR A 567 25.13 1.89 10.92
CA THR A 567 25.47 1.33 9.60
C THR A 567 25.01 2.29 8.51
N ILE A 568 25.40 2.06 7.25
CA ILE A 568 24.94 2.89 6.12
C ILE A 568 23.40 3.01 6.04
N GLU A 569 22.67 1.99 6.49
CA GLU A 569 21.20 2.02 6.58
C GLU A 569 20.72 3.06 7.61
N THR A 570 21.37 3.17 8.77
CA THR A 570 21.07 4.19 9.79
C THR A 570 21.23 5.61 9.20
N PHE A 571 22.35 5.85 8.52
CA PHE A 571 22.61 7.11 7.82
C PHE A 571 21.59 7.37 6.71
N SER A 572 21.21 6.34 5.96
CA SER A 572 20.22 6.48 4.88
C SER A 572 18.82 6.82 5.40
N ILE A 573 18.43 6.26 6.55
CA ILE A 573 17.15 6.56 7.21
C ILE A 573 17.12 8.02 7.68
N LEU A 574 18.17 8.48 8.36
CA LEU A 574 18.29 9.88 8.79
C LEU A 574 18.35 10.85 7.60
N LEU A 575 19.09 10.48 6.55
CA LEU A 575 19.17 11.27 5.33
C LEU A 575 17.79 11.44 4.68
N LEU A 576 17.03 10.35 4.54
CA LEU A 576 15.68 10.40 3.97
C LEU A 576 14.75 11.31 4.79
N HIS A 577 14.91 11.31 6.11
CA HIS A 577 14.16 12.17 7.00
C HIS A 577 14.48 13.66 6.81
N TYR A 578 15.75 14.04 6.80
CA TYR A 578 16.16 15.45 6.63
C TYR A 578 15.92 15.95 5.20
N THR A 579 16.14 15.11 4.18
CA THR A 579 15.86 15.46 2.77
C THR A 579 14.39 15.67 2.45
N ARG A 580 13.47 15.06 3.22
CA ARG A 580 12.02 15.32 3.12
C ARG A 580 11.61 16.66 3.73
N ARG A 581 12.42 17.20 4.64
CA ARG A 581 12.20 18.49 5.32
C ARG A 581 12.95 19.64 4.68
N SER A 582 13.79 19.34 3.69
CA SER A 582 14.72 20.30 3.09
C SER A 582 15.66 20.93 4.13
N ASP A 583 16.04 20.17 5.16
CA ASP A 583 16.98 20.60 6.19
C ASP A 583 18.42 20.37 5.72
N ASP A 584 18.91 21.31 4.91
CA ASP A 584 20.21 21.21 4.24
C ASP A 584 21.41 21.20 5.19
N ASP A 585 21.28 21.84 6.35
CA ASP A 585 22.36 21.93 7.33
C ASP A 585 22.55 20.59 8.03
N MET A 586 21.45 19.94 8.43
CA MET A 586 21.51 18.59 8.98
C MET A 586 21.96 17.55 7.96
N ILE A 587 21.63 17.71 6.67
CA ILE A 587 22.12 16.83 5.59
C ILE A 587 23.66 16.96 5.47
N LYS A 588 24.19 18.18 5.40
CA LYS A 588 25.65 18.41 5.34
C LYS A 588 26.36 17.85 6.58
N TYR A 589 25.77 18.06 7.76
CA TYR A 589 26.30 17.52 9.00
C TYR A 589 26.33 15.99 8.99
N LEU A 590 25.24 15.34 8.57
CA LEU A 590 25.17 13.89 8.45
C LEU A 590 26.20 13.32 7.46
N VAL A 591 26.43 13.99 6.33
CA VAL A 591 27.46 13.61 5.34
C VAL A 591 28.87 13.73 5.93
N LYS A 592 29.14 14.78 6.72
CA LYS A 592 30.41 14.91 7.47
C LYS A 592 30.58 13.74 8.45
N CYS A 593 29.55 13.44 9.25
CA CYS A 593 29.57 12.33 10.21
C CYS A 593 29.74 10.96 9.56
N LEU A 594 29.28 10.79 8.30
CA LEU A 594 29.50 9.56 7.53
C LEU A 594 31.01 9.35 7.27
N GLY A 595 31.72 10.43 6.95
CA GLY A 595 33.18 10.46 6.81
C GLY A 595 33.90 10.17 8.14
N ASP A 596 33.49 10.86 9.22
CA ASP A 596 34.05 10.66 10.57
C ASP A 596 33.83 9.20 11.06
N GLY A 597 32.68 8.62 10.74
CA GLY A 597 32.34 7.22 11.00
C GLY A 597 33.01 6.21 10.06
N ARG A 598 33.80 6.67 9.07
CA ARG A 598 34.45 5.85 8.03
C ARG A 598 33.49 4.82 7.42
N ILE A 599 32.29 5.27 7.03
CA ILE A 599 31.30 4.45 6.33
C ILE A 599 31.28 4.87 4.86
N HIS A 600 31.39 3.89 3.96
CA HIS A 600 31.26 4.15 2.54
C HIS A 600 29.78 4.36 2.16
N PRO A 601 29.44 5.42 1.42
CA PRO A 601 28.10 5.59 0.85
C PRO A 601 27.74 4.40 -0.06
N ASN A 602 26.47 4.02 -0.07
CA ASN A 602 25.92 3.09 -1.06
C ASN A 602 25.07 3.86 -2.09
N SER A 603 24.65 3.18 -3.16
CA SER A 603 23.85 3.79 -4.23
C SER A 603 22.55 4.40 -3.69
N TYR A 604 21.89 3.75 -2.73
CA TYR A 604 20.70 4.28 -2.08
C TYR A 604 20.93 5.63 -1.38
N PHE A 605 22.01 5.77 -0.61
CA PHE A 605 22.38 7.03 0.04
C PHE A 605 22.70 8.12 -1.00
N MET A 606 23.44 7.77 -2.05
CA MET A 606 23.75 8.65 -3.17
C MET A 606 22.48 9.14 -3.87
N ASN A 607 21.54 8.25 -4.19
CA ASN A 607 20.30 8.58 -4.89
C ASN A 607 19.44 9.57 -4.09
N HIS A 608 19.35 9.44 -2.77
CA HIS A 608 18.62 10.42 -1.93
C HIS A 608 19.22 11.82 -1.97
N LEU A 609 20.56 11.94 -2.05
CA LEU A 609 21.21 13.23 -2.25
C LEU A 609 20.93 13.81 -3.63
N LEU A 610 20.95 12.98 -4.68
CA LEU A 610 20.64 13.42 -6.05
C LEU A 610 19.19 13.88 -6.17
N TYR A 611 18.24 13.12 -5.61
CA TYR A 611 16.83 13.52 -5.60
C TYR A 611 16.57 14.78 -4.77
N ALA A 612 17.34 15.03 -3.72
CA ALA A 612 17.24 16.28 -2.97
C ALA A 612 17.64 17.49 -3.83
N GLU A 613 18.71 17.38 -4.62
CA GLU A 613 19.09 18.43 -5.58
C GLU A 613 18.10 18.55 -6.74
N LEU A 614 17.57 17.43 -7.23
CA LEU A 614 16.55 17.43 -8.28
C LEU A 614 15.29 18.19 -7.83
N ARG A 615 14.87 18.03 -6.57
CA ARG A 615 13.76 18.79 -5.99
C ARG A 615 14.01 20.30 -5.96
N LYS A 616 15.27 20.73 -5.79
CA LYS A 616 15.69 22.14 -5.88
C LYS A 616 15.79 22.64 -7.32
N GLN A 617 15.72 21.74 -8.31
CA GLN A 617 15.94 22.01 -9.74
C GLN A 617 17.36 22.56 -10.03
N ASP A 618 18.34 22.23 -9.19
CA ASP A 618 19.74 22.61 -9.41
C ASP A 618 20.47 21.51 -10.20
N ILE A 619 20.45 21.66 -11.52
CA ILE A 619 21.02 20.71 -12.49
C ILE A 619 22.55 20.63 -12.34
N GLY A 620 23.21 21.76 -12.11
CA GLY A 620 24.67 21.85 -12.00
C GLY A 620 25.17 21.13 -10.75
N SER A 621 24.60 21.47 -9.59
CA SER A 621 24.96 20.82 -8.33
C SER A 621 24.66 19.31 -8.34
N LEU A 622 23.54 18.89 -8.95
CA LEU A 622 23.21 17.47 -9.09
C LEU A 622 24.29 16.72 -9.89
N TRP A 623 24.71 17.27 -11.02
CA TRP A 623 25.73 16.64 -11.87
C TRP A 623 27.09 16.55 -11.18
N THR A 624 27.55 17.62 -10.53
CA THR A 624 28.81 17.61 -9.77
C THR A 624 28.75 16.62 -8.60
N LYS A 625 27.61 16.50 -7.91
CA LYS A 625 27.41 15.49 -6.86
C LYS A 625 27.42 14.07 -7.42
N TYR A 626 26.78 13.83 -8.56
CA TYR A 626 26.84 12.54 -9.23
C TYR A 626 28.28 12.15 -9.58
N GLN A 627 29.06 13.05 -10.19
CA GLN A 627 30.45 12.78 -10.56
C GLN A 627 31.33 12.47 -9.35
N SER A 628 31.20 13.25 -8.27
CA SER A 628 31.99 13.04 -7.05
C SER A 628 31.59 11.76 -6.29
N LEU A 629 30.30 11.44 -6.21
CA LEU A 629 29.83 10.24 -5.52
C LEU A 629 30.05 8.96 -6.33
N SER A 630 29.92 9.02 -7.66
CA SER A 630 30.16 7.87 -8.56
C SER A 630 31.61 7.42 -8.59
N ALA A 631 32.56 8.28 -8.20
CA ALA A 631 33.96 7.91 -8.04
C ALA A 631 34.19 6.93 -6.88
N ILE A 632 33.33 6.97 -5.86
CA ILE A 632 33.46 6.17 -4.63
C ILE A 632 32.39 5.06 -4.57
N THR A 633 31.23 5.30 -5.19
CA THR A 633 30.03 4.46 -5.10
C THR A 633 29.61 4.02 -6.50
N GLN A 634 29.32 2.73 -6.68
CA GLN A 634 28.78 2.28 -7.97
C GLN A 634 27.34 2.78 -8.14
N PRO A 635 27.00 3.42 -9.27
CA PRO A 635 25.63 3.82 -9.57
C PRO A 635 24.75 2.58 -9.78
N ASP A 636 23.45 2.75 -9.59
CA ASP A 636 22.43 1.74 -9.91
C ASP A 636 21.39 2.29 -10.89
N LEU A 637 20.39 1.46 -11.23
CA LEU A 637 19.34 1.86 -12.18
C LEU A 637 18.58 3.10 -11.69
N GLU A 638 18.33 3.21 -10.39
CA GLU A 638 17.66 4.34 -9.75
C GLU A 638 18.52 5.62 -9.84
N THR A 639 19.85 5.51 -9.78
CA THR A 639 20.76 6.62 -10.07
C THR A 639 20.51 7.16 -11.48
N TYR A 640 20.43 6.29 -12.47
CA TYR A 640 20.18 6.70 -13.86
C TYR A 640 18.76 7.23 -14.05
N ALA A 641 17.75 6.68 -13.38
CA ALA A 641 16.40 7.24 -13.39
C ALA A 641 16.39 8.70 -12.91
N CYS A 642 17.08 8.99 -11.80
CA CYS A 642 17.25 10.36 -11.29
C CYS A 642 17.96 11.28 -12.31
N LEU A 643 19.01 10.79 -12.98
CA LEU A 643 19.72 11.54 -14.01
C LEU A 643 18.84 11.81 -15.24
N TRP A 644 18.00 10.87 -15.66
CA TRP A 644 17.06 11.05 -16.77
C TRP A 644 15.90 11.99 -16.41
N ASP A 645 15.47 12.02 -15.16
CA ASP A 645 14.55 13.04 -14.66
C ASP A 645 15.19 14.43 -14.64
N CYS A 646 16.45 14.53 -14.25
CA CYS A 646 17.23 15.76 -14.39
C CYS A 646 17.38 16.16 -15.87
N GLY A 647 17.69 15.19 -16.74
CA GLY A 647 17.82 15.37 -18.19
C GLY A 647 16.56 15.93 -18.83
N LYS A 648 15.36 15.49 -18.40
CA LYS A 648 14.09 16.07 -18.86
C LYS A 648 13.96 17.55 -18.56
N LEU A 649 14.47 18.02 -17.41
CA LEU A 649 14.48 19.45 -17.07
C LEU A 649 15.49 20.22 -17.92
N GLN A 650 16.66 19.62 -18.18
CA GLN A 650 17.76 20.21 -18.94
C GLN A 650 17.48 20.30 -20.45
N TYR A 651 16.97 19.22 -21.06
CA TYR A 651 16.78 19.12 -22.50
C TYR A 651 15.49 19.78 -23.00
N ASP A 652 14.58 20.16 -22.10
CA ASP A 652 13.41 20.97 -22.44
C ASP A 652 13.82 22.41 -22.77
N ARG A 653 14.09 22.66 -24.07
CA ARG A 653 14.48 23.98 -24.61
C ARG A 653 13.46 25.10 -24.39
N GLY A 654 12.28 24.81 -23.80
CA GLY A 654 11.30 25.80 -23.34
C GLY A 654 11.58 26.42 -21.96
N ARG A 655 12.61 25.94 -21.25
CA ARG A 655 13.08 26.45 -19.95
C ARG A 655 14.34 27.32 -20.08
N THR A 656 14.54 28.23 -19.14
CA THR A 656 15.62 29.23 -19.13
C THR A 656 16.93 28.74 -18.51
N ALA A 657 16.92 27.61 -17.80
CA ALA A 657 18.11 27.05 -17.16
C ALA A 657 18.69 25.93 -18.05
N TYR A 658 19.59 26.29 -18.95
CA TYR A 658 20.42 25.33 -19.69
C TYR A 658 21.83 25.36 -19.10
N VAL A 659 22.24 24.28 -18.47
CA VAL A 659 23.59 24.14 -17.90
C VAL A 659 24.51 23.49 -18.93
N THR A 660 25.59 24.17 -19.35
CA THR A 660 26.50 23.67 -20.39
C THR A 660 27.24 22.40 -19.99
N ASP A 661 27.49 22.23 -18.70
CA ASP A 661 28.35 21.17 -18.16
C ASP A 661 27.60 19.84 -17.97
N PHE A 662 26.26 19.84 -18.08
CA PHE A 662 25.44 18.63 -18.03
C PHE A 662 25.60 17.83 -19.34
N PRO A 663 25.73 16.50 -19.29
CA PRO A 663 25.99 15.68 -20.47
C PRO A 663 24.84 15.79 -21.48
N SER A 664 25.16 15.63 -22.77
CA SER A 664 24.14 15.41 -23.80
C SER A 664 23.40 14.07 -23.57
N ALA A 665 22.19 13.92 -24.12
CA ALA A 665 21.42 12.68 -24.00
C ALA A 665 22.20 11.44 -24.51
N ARG A 666 22.98 11.59 -25.59
CA ARG A 666 23.86 10.54 -26.14
C ARG A 666 24.93 10.09 -25.13
N HIS A 667 25.60 11.05 -24.50
CA HIS A 667 26.66 10.77 -23.52
C HIS A 667 26.10 10.11 -22.25
N LEU A 668 24.98 10.63 -21.72
CA LEU A 668 24.31 10.03 -20.54
C LEU A 668 23.86 8.59 -20.84
N PHE A 669 23.35 8.35 -22.04
CA PHE A 669 22.97 7.01 -22.50
C PHE A 669 24.16 6.08 -22.63
N SER A 670 25.24 6.53 -23.26
CA SER A 670 26.51 5.78 -23.34
C SER A 670 27.01 5.39 -21.96
N ASP A 671 27.00 6.32 -21.00
CA ASP A 671 27.46 6.04 -19.63
C ASP A 671 26.59 4.99 -18.93
N MET A 672 25.27 5.01 -19.15
CA MET A 672 24.34 4.01 -18.64
C MET A 672 24.57 2.62 -19.28
N ILE A 673 24.71 2.55 -20.61
CA ILE A 673 24.98 1.27 -21.29
C ILE A 673 26.36 0.71 -20.90
N ARG A 674 27.37 1.57 -20.78
CA ARG A 674 28.71 1.19 -20.32
C ARG A 674 28.68 0.67 -18.89
N TRP A 675 27.86 1.26 -18.02
CA TRP A 675 27.64 0.73 -16.68
C TRP A 675 26.96 -0.64 -16.72
N PHE A 676 25.86 -0.78 -17.47
CA PHE A 676 25.10 -2.02 -17.57
C PHE A 676 25.96 -3.19 -18.09
N THR A 677 26.76 -2.95 -19.14
CA THR A 677 27.65 -3.95 -19.74
C THR A 677 28.79 -4.38 -18.81
N LYS A 678 29.20 -3.54 -17.86
CA LYS A 678 30.20 -3.90 -16.83
C LYS A 678 29.63 -4.78 -15.71
N LEU A 679 28.32 -4.89 -15.57
CA LEU A 679 27.68 -5.72 -14.54
C LEU A 679 27.90 -7.22 -14.83
N SER A 680 27.94 -8.04 -13.78
CA SER A 680 27.93 -9.50 -13.93
C SER A 680 26.66 -10.00 -14.62
N ALA A 681 26.70 -11.16 -15.30
CA ALA A 681 25.52 -11.71 -15.99
C ALA A 681 24.29 -11.88 -15.07
N ARG A 682 24.52 -12.25 -13.80
CA ARG A 682 23.45 -12.32 -12.79
C ARG A 682 22.87 -10.95 -12.47
N ALA A 683 23.72 -9.94 -12.33
CA ALA A 683 23.29 -8.57 -12.06
C ALA A 683 22.56 -7.96 -13.27
N GLN A 684 23.03 -8.20 -14.50
CA GLN A 684 22.34 -7.79 -15.72
C GLN A 684 20.93 -8.37 -15.80
N THR A 685 20.76 -9.66 -15.47
CA THR A 685 19.44 -10.31 -15.44
C THR A 685 18.51 -9.67 -14.41
N ALA A 686 19.03 -9.37 -13.21
CA ALA A 686 18.27 -8.68 -12.17
C ALA A 686 17.88 -7.25 -12.62
N THR A 687 18.83 -6.49 -13.16
CA THR A 687 18.58 -5.12 -13.66
C THR A 687 17.58 -5.10 -14.82
N ARG A 688 17.59 -6.09 -15.70
CA ARG A 688 16.56 -6.24 -16.74
C ARG A 688 15.17 -6.45 -16.14
N GLY A 689 15.06 -7.27 -15.10
CA GLY A 689 13.80 -7.50 -14.39
C GLY A 689 13.30 -6.28 -13.59
N GLU A 690 14.22 -5.40 -13.16
CA GLU A 690 13.90 -4.16 -12.43
C GLU A 690 13.66 -2.95 -13.38
N PHE A 691 14.00 -3.08 -14.65
CA PHE A 691 13.85 -1.99 -15.63
C PHE A 691 12.36 -1.71 -15.87
N SER A 692 11.96 -0.45 -15.69
CA SER A 692 10.55 -0.05 -15.78
C SER A 692 10.23 0.57 -17.14
N LYS A 693 8.97 0.40 -17.58
CA LYS A 693 8.43 1.10 -18.76
C LYS A 693 8.51 2.62 -18.62
N GLU A 694 8.31 3.13 -17.41
CA GLU A 694 8.40 4.57 -17.13
C GLU A 694 9.81 5.11 -17.41
N LEU A 695 10.85 4.34 -17.07
CA LEU A 695 12.23 4.71 -17.36
C LEU A 695 12.51 4.67 -18.87
N TYR A 696 12.02 3.64 -19.58
CA TYR A 696 12.08 3.57 -21.04
C TYR A 696 11.47 4.83 -21.69
N ASP A 697 10.21 5.14 -21.36
CA ASP A 697 9.49 6.29 -21.91
C ASP A 697 10.21 7.60 -21.59
N GLN A 698 10.80 7.71 -20.40
CA GLN A 698 11.54 8.89 -19.96
C GLN A 698 12.84 9.08 -20.75
N ILE A 699 13.57 8.00 -21.05
CA ILE A 699 14.78 8.04 -21.88
C ILE A 699 14.41 8.50 -23.29
N ILE A 700 13.41 7.88 -23.92
CA ILE A 700 12.97 8.26 -25.26
C ILE A 700 12.46 9.71 -25.28
N ARG A 701 11.71 10.12 -24.25
CA ARG A 701 11.28 11.52 -24.08
C ARG A 701 12.46 12.48 -24.03
N CYS A 702 13.56 12.14 -23.35
CA CYS A 702 14.75 12.99 -23.30
C CYS A 702 15.40 13.17 -24.67
N PHE A 703 15.53 12.10 -25.48
CA PHE A 703 15.98 12.20 -26.88
C PHE A 703 15.01 13.01 -27.76
N CYS A 704 13.71 12.85 -27.55
CA CYS A 704 12.69 13.64 -28.24
C CYS A 704 12.79 15.15 -27.89
N LEU A 705 13.08 15.48 -26.63
CA LEU A 705 13.26 16.86 -26.15
C LEU A 705 14.57 17.48 -26.66
N SER A 706 15.65 16.70 -26.74
CA SER A 706 16.93 17.16 -27.28
C SER A 706 16.88 17.41 -28.80
N LYS A 707 15.82 16.93 -29.47
CA LYS A 707 15.59 16.97 -30.93
C LYS A 707 16.60 16.14 -31.72
N ASP A 708 17.07 15.05 -31.15
CA ASP A 708 18.10 14.17 -31.70
C ASP A 708 17.48 12.95 -32.38
N LEU A 709 17.19 13.06 -33.69
CA LEU A 709 16.58 11.98 -34.48
C LEU A 709 17.44 10.70 -34.54
N PRO A 710 18.73 10.75 -34.94
CA PRO A 710 19.54 9.55 -35.00
C PRO A 710 19.74 8.92 -33.61
N GLY A 711 19.89 9.74 -32.56
CA GLY A 711 19.99 9.23 -31.19
C GLY A 711 18.71 8.55 -30.70
N THR A 712 17.53 9.05 -31.13
CA THR A 712 16.24 8.41 -30.81
C THR A 712 16.14 7.04 -31.45
N LEU A 713 16.53 6.91 -32.73
CA LEU A 713 16.53 5.64 -33.45
C LEU A 713 17.46 4.62 -32.77
N VAL A 714 18.71 5.00 -32.50
CA VAL A 714 19.69 4.14 -31.82
C VAL A 714 19.18 3.73 -30.43
N ALA A 715 18.59 4.66 -29.67
CA ALA A 715 18.04 4.36 -28.35
C ALA A 715 16.91 3.31 -28.41
N LEU A 716 15.99 3.41 -29.38
CA LEU A 716 14.89 2.45 -29.55
C LEU A 716 15.42 1.03 -29.82
N CYS A 717 16.34 0.89 -30.78
CA CYS A 717 16.91 -0.41 -31.13
C CYS A 717 17.76 -1.00 -29.98
N THR A 718 18.50 -0.15 -29.28
CA THR A 718 19.32 -0.57 -28.12
C THR A 718 18.44 -1.04 -26.96
N MET A 719 17.34 -0.33 -26.68
CA MET A 719 16.42 -0.68 -25.60
C MET A 719 15.75 -2.03 -25.83
N ARG A 720 15.40 -2.35 -27.09
CA ARG A 720 14.98 -3.70 -27.47
C ARG A 720 16.09 -4.72 -27.21
N ALA A 721 17.31 -4.48 -27.74
CA ALA A 721 18.39 -5.46 -27.68
C ALA A 721 18.88 -5.76 -26.25
N TYR A 722 19.00 -4.74 -25.39
CA TYR A 722 19.56 -4.89 -24.06
C TYR A 722 18.52 -5.11 -22.96
N PHE A 723 17.31 -4.56 -23.09
CA PHE A 723 16.28 -4.57 -22.05
C PHE A 723 14.96 -5.21 -22.48
N GLY A 724 14.76 -5.51 -23.76
CA GLY A 724 13.53 -6.14 -24.28
C GLY A 724 12.33 -5.21 -24.34
N PHE A 725 12.54 -3.88 -24.33
CA PHE A 725 11.46 -2.90 -24.43
C PHE A 725 11.21 -2.47 -25.87
N PHE A 726 9.93 -2.44 -26.25
CA PHE A 726 9.45 -2.05 -27.56
C PHE A 726 8.65 -0.74 -27.49
N PRO A 727 8.59 0.04 -28.58
CA PRO A 727 7.79 1.26 -28.62
C PRO A 727 6.30 0.92 -28.60
N ASP A 728 5.56 1.65 -27.77
CA ASP A 728 4.10 1.59 -27.68
C ASP A 728 3.45 2.87 -28.25
N ASP A 729 2.13 2.99 -28.15
CA ASP A 729 1.39 4.19 -28.57
C ASP A 729 1.89 5.48 -27.89
N THR A 730 2.33 5.37 -26.63
CA THR A 730 2.91 6.50 -25.86
C THR A 730 4.21 6.95 -26.51
N THR A 731 5.09 6.00 -26.81
CA THR A 731 6.40 6.20 -27.43
C THR A 731 6.25 6.75 -28.85
N ALA A 732 5.32 6.19 -29.62
CA ALA A 732 4.96 6.68 -30.96
C ALA A 732 4.50 8.14 -30.90
N ARG A 733 3.62 8.51 -29.95
CA ARG A 733 3.24 9.91 -29.73
C ARG A 733 4.42 10.83 -29.42
N LEU A 734 5.41 10.36 -28.64
CA LEU A 734 6.60 11.15 -28.34
C LEU A 734 7.44 11.43 -29.59
N ILE A 735 7.62 10.41 -30.42
CA ILE A 735 8.37 10.51 -31.68
C ILE A 735 7.63 11.41 -32.68
N VAL A 736 6.32 11.25 -32.84
CA VAL A 736 5.49 12.13 -33.68
C VAL A 736 5.63 13.59 -33.24
N LEU A 737 5.58 13.84 -31.92
CA LEU A 737 5.77 15.19 -31.37
C LEU A 737 7.18 15.72 -31.59
N GLN A 738 8.22 14.88 -31.53
CA GLN A 738 9.59 15.27 -31.86
C GLN A 738 9.69 15.73 -33.31
N VAL A 739 9.18 14.93 -34.25
CA VAL A 739 9.18 15.25 -35.69
C VAL A 739 8.38 16.53 -35.97
N ALA A 740 7.18 16.66 -35.39
CA ALA A 740 6.35 17.86 -35.57
C ALA A 740 7.02 19.15 -35.03
N ARG A 741 7.84 19.06 -33.98
CA ARG A 741 8.60 20.19 -33.39
C ARG A 741 9.84 20.58 -34.19
N LEU A 742 10.25 19.78 -35.17
CA LEU A 742 11.37 20.08 -36.06
C LEU A 742 10.98 20.96 -37.23
N ALA A 743 9.70 20.95 -37.65
CA ALA A 743 9.18 21.72 -38.78
C ALA A 743 9.12 23.26 -38.57
N GLY A 744 9.81 23.79 -37.55
CA GLY A 744 10.01 25.21 -37.32
C GLY A 744 8.81 25.92 -36.67
N VAL A 745 9.11 26.88 -35.80
CA VAL A 745 8.14 27.86 -35.26
C VAL A 745 8.70 29.23 -35.64
N PRO A 746 7.90 30.19 -36.15
CA PRO A 746 8.41 31.52 -36.52
C PRO A 746 9.18 32.19 -35.38
N ALA A 747 10.29 32.85 -35.70
CA ALA A 747 11.23 33.42 -34.72
C ALA A 747 10.60 34.40 -33.71
N GLU A 748 9.43 34.98 -34.01
CA GLU A 748 8.69 35.91 -33.14
C GLU A 748 7.70 35.24 -32.18
N THR A 749 7.68 33.91 -32.06
CA THR A 749 6.75 33.25 -31.14
C THR A 749 7.16 33.41 -29.67
N PRO A 750 6.29 33.97 -28.80
CA PRO A 750 6.64 34.19 -27.40
C PRO A 750 6.87 32.88 -26.65
N LYS A 751 7.88 32.86 -25.76
CA LYS A 751 8.34 31.67 -24.99
C LYS A 751 7.21 30.92 -24.27
N ARG A 752 6.12 31.61 -23.88
CA ARG A 752 4.94 31.01 -23.25
C ARG A 752 4.10 30.14 -24.20
N ARG A 753 4.06 30.47 -25.51
CA ARG A 753 3.38 29.68 -26.55
C ARG A 753 4.22 28.50 -27.05
N LEU A 754 5.56 28.57 -26.94
CA LEU A 754 6.46 27.44 -27.20
C LEU A 754 6.26 26.27 -26.21
N ARG A 755 5.77 26.55 -24.99
CA ARG A 755 5.49 25.51 -23.97
C ARG A 755 4.23 24.69 -24.25
N ARG A 756 3.32 25.18 -25.11
CA ARG A 756 2.08 24.49 -25.55
C ARG A 756 2.06 24.34 -27.06
N LEU A 757 3.16 23.87 -27.64
CA LEU A 757 3.30 23.74 -29.09
C LEU A 757 2.18 22.92 -29.72
N SER A 758 1.75 21.81 -29.11
CA SER A 758 0.63 20.98 -29.59
C SER A 758 -0.73 21.71 -29.65
N SER A 759 -0.87 22.88 -29.02
CA SER A 759 -2.07 23.70 -29.05
C SER A 759 -2.03 24.76 -30.16
N THR A 760 -0.88 24.99 -30.80
CA THR A 760 -0.79 25.93 -31.91
C THR A 760 -1.37 25.31 -33.18
N PRO A 761 -2.11 26.08 -34.02
CA PRO A 761 -2.76 25.54 -35.22
C PRO A 761 -1.74 24.91 -36.18
N LYS A 762 -0.57 25.54 -36.39
CA LYS A 762 0.52 24.98 -37.22
C LYS A 762 1.12 23.68 -36.66
N SER A 763 1.21 23.53 -35.34
CA SER A 763 1.68 22.26 -34.78
C SER A 763 0.64 21.17 -34.90
N LYS A 764 -0.67 21.47 -34.84
CA LYS A 764 -1.73 20.48 -35.09
C LYS A 764 -1.68 19.99 -36.53
N GLU A 765 -1.46 20.92 -37.47
CA GLU A 765 -1.25 20.59 -38.88
C GLU A 765 -0.01 19.71 -39.07
N ASN A 766 1.14 20.10 -38.51
CA ASN A 766 2.36 19.28 -38.57
C ASN A 766 2.17 17.90 -37.94
N ILE A 767 1.48 17.80 -36.80
CA ILE A 767 1.15 16.50 -36.17
C ILE A 767 0.27 15.66 -37.10
N SER A 768 -0.75 16.26 -37.73
CA SER A 768 -1.61 15.54 -38.68
C SER A 768 -0.84 15.06 -39.91
N HIS A 769 0.12 15.83 -40.41
CA HIS A 769 0.98 15.44 -41.53
C HIS A 769 1.89 14.27 -41.14
N VAL A 770 2.45 14.29 -39.93
CA VAL A 770 3.28 13.18 -39.43
C VAL A 770 2.43 11.92 -39.18
N ASN A 771 1.23 12.05 -38.63
CA ASN A 771 0.31 10.91 -38.45
C ASN A 771 -0.05 10.26 -39.80
N ARG A 772 -0.37 11.06 -40.83
CA ARG A 772 -0.58 10.54 -42.19
C ARG A 772 0.64 9.80 -42.73
N LEU A 773 1.85 10.28 -42.45
CA LEU A 773 3.07 9.55 -42.84
C LEU A 773 3.21 8.22 -42.10
N VAL A 774 2.89 8.19 -40.81
CA VAL A 774 2.87 6.94 -40.03
C VAL A 774 1.84 5.96 -40.59
N GLU A 775 0.63 6.42 -40.92
CA GLU A 775 -0.42 5.61 -41.55
C GLU A 775 0.05 5.02 -42.89
N ILE A 776 0.67 5.84 -43.75
CA ILE A 776 1.19 5.35 -45.05
C ILE A 776 2.29 4.28 -44.84
N LEU A 777 3.18 4.48 -43.87
CA LEU A 777 4.24 3.51 -43.56
C LEU A 777 3.67 2.22 -42.98
N SER A 778 2.68 2.31 -42.09
CA SER A 778 1.98 1.14 -41.57
C SER A 778 1.23 0.40 -42.66
N ASP A 779 0.55 1.08 -43.58
CA ASP A 779 -0.19 0.44 -44.67
C ASP A 779 0.75 -0.28 -45.64
N ARG A 780 1.91 0.32 -45.94
CA ARG A 780 2.94 -0.29 -46.79
C ARG A 780 3.47 -1.59 -46.18
N LYS A 781 3.78 -1.57 -44.89
CA LYS A 781 4.32 -2.74 -44.18
C LYS A 781 3.23 -3.80 -43.94
N LEU A 782 1.95 -3.42 -43.76
CA LEU A 782 0.81 -4.34 -43.73
C LEU A 782 0.61 -5.02 -45.09
N GLY A 783 0.77 -4.27 -46.18
CA GLY A 783 0.76 -4.83 -47.54
C GLY A 783 1.87 -5.86 -47.77
N ALA A 784 3.08 -5.61 -47.23
CA ALA A 784 4.19 -6.56 -47.30
C ALA A 784 3.96 -7.84 -46.47
N LEU A 785 3.25 -7.73 -45.34
CA LEU A 785 2.82 -8.88 -44.53
C LEU A 785 1.70 -9.68 -45.22
N ALA A 786 0.71 -8.99 -45.79
CA ALA A 786 -0.38 -9.60 -46.55
C ALA A 786 0.15 -10.34 -47.79
N ALA A 787 1.18 -9.80 -48.46
CA ALA A 787 1.86 -10.47 -49.57
C ALA A 787 2.57 -11.79 -49.15
N ARG A 788 2.85 -11.96 -47.85
CA ARG A 788 3.37 -13.20 -47.25
C ARG A 788 2.28 -14.10 -46.68
N GLY A 789 1.01 -13.71 -46.80
CA GLY A 789 -0.15 -14.48 -46.36
C GLY A 789 -0.40 -14.44 -44.84
N LEU A 790 0.07 -13.41 -44.14
CA LEU A 790 -0.11 -13.23 -42.70
C LEU A 790 -0.89 -11.93 -42.40
N GLU A 791 -1.89 -11.99 -41.52
CA GLU A 791 -2.58 -10.81 -41.02
C GLU A 791 -2.01 -10.32 -39.67
N LEU A 792 -2.16 -9.03 -39.35
CA LEU A 792 -1.66 -8.44 -38.10
C LEU A 792 -2.28 -9.10 -36.86
N SER A 793 -3.52 -9.58 -36.97
CA SER A 793 -4.24 -10.34 -35.94
C SER A 793 -3.66 -11.72 -35.68
N ASP A 794 -2.94 -12.29 -36.63
CA ASP A 794 -2.38 -13.65 -36.53
C ASP A 794 -0.96 -13.65 -35.95
N LEU A 795 -0.32 -12.48 -35.91
CA LEU A 795 1.03 -12.31 -35.36
C LEU A 795 1.04 -12.42 -33.83
N GLU A 796 2.10 -13.02 -33.30
CA GLU A 796 2.36 -13.04 -31.86
C GLU A 796 2.60 -11.62 -31.34
N GLN A 797 2.33 -11.39 -30.05
CA GLN A 797 2.49 -10.07 -29.42
C GLN A 797 3.89 -9.48 -29.63
N GLN A 798 4.93 -10.30 -29.57
CA GLN A 798 6.32 -9.88 -29.77
C GLN A 798 6.61 -9.47 -31.22
N GLU A 799 5.94 -10.08 -32.20
CA GLU A 799 6.08 -9.75 -33.62
C GLU A 799 5.36 -8.44 -33.94
N ARG A 800 4.20 -8.18 -33.31
CA ARG A 800 3.50 -6.89 -33.41
C ARG A 800 4.32 -5.74 -32.82
N GLU A 801 4.96 -5.97 -31.67
CA GLU A 801 5.84 -5.00 -31.03
C GLU A 801 7.10 -4.73 -31.87
N GLN A 802 7.63 -5.77 -32.52
CA GLN A 802 8.73 -5.64 -33.47
C GLN A 802 8.32 -4.81 -34.70
N TYR A 803 7.12 -5.04 -35.21
CA TYR A 803 6.57 -4.27 -36.33
C TYR A 803 6.42 -2.78 -35.98
N GLN A 804 5.94 -2.46 -34.77
CA GLN A 804 5.85 -1.08 -34.31
C GLN A 804 7.22 -0.40 -34.23
N LEU A 805 8.26 -1.13 -33.79
CA LEU A 805 9.63 -0.64 -33.82
C LEU A 805 10.09 -0.30 -35.25
N GLU A 806 9.85 -1.20 -36.20
CA GLU A 806 10.24 -1.00 -37.60
C GLU A 806 9.58 0.25 -38.20
N VAL A 807 8.26 0.42 -38.03
CA VAL A 807 7.53 1.60 -38.52
C VAL A 807 8.09 2.90 -37.93
N MET A 808 8.40 2.92 -36.62
CA MET A 808 8.98 4.10 -35.97
C MET A 808 10.39 4.40 -36.46
N THR A 809 11.22 3.38 -36.69
CA THR A 809 12.58 3.57 -37.22
C THR A 809 12.57 4.02 -38.69
N GLU A 810 11.65 3.51 -39.51
CA GLU A 810 11.45 3.94 -40.90
C GLU A 810 10.99 5.40 -40.96
N LEU A 811 10.05 5.80 -40.09
CA LEU A 811 9.62 7.20 -39.96
C LEU A 811 10.81 8.13 -39.69
N LEU A 812 11.65 7.78 -38.71
CA LEU A 812 12.83 8.59 -38.35
C LEU A 812 13.81 8.70 -39.53
N ARG A 813 14.08 7.59 -40.25
CA ARG A 813 14.93 7.58 -41.44
C ARG A 813 14.37 8.44 -42.58
N VAL A 814 13.08 8.36 -42.86
CA VAL A 814 12.41 9.16 -43.90
C VAL A 814 12.50 10.65 -43.58
N VAL A 815 12.31 11.04 -42.31
CA VAL A 815 12.42 12.44 -41.87
C VAL A 815 13.87 12.94 -41.97
N MET A 816 14.86 12.12 -41.59
CA MET A 816 16.27 12.46 -41.76
C MET A 816 16.65 12.63 -43.23
N GLY A 817 16.24 11.70 -44.10
CA GLY A 817 16.49 11.78 -45.54
C GLY A 817 15.89 13.03 -46.19
N ARG A 818 14.66 13.41 -45.81
CA ARG A 818 14.02 14.66 -46.28
C ARG A 818 14.76 15.91 -45.85
N ARG A 819 15.44 15.89 -44.70
CA ARG A 819 16.26 17.01 -44.21
C ARG A 819 17.62 17.08 -44.91
N ALA A 820 18.20 15.93 -45.21
CA ALA A 820 19.49 15.81 -45.92
C ALA A 820 19.38 16.10 -47.43
N ALA A 821 18.16 16.06 -48.01
CA ALA A 821 17.86 16.38 -49.41
C ALA A 821 18.22 17.81 -49.86
N GLY A 822 18.82 18.63 -48.99
CA GLY A 822 19.55 19.84 -49.35
C GLY A 822 20.99 19.62 -49.82
N GLY A 823 21.53 18.39 -49.86
CA GLY A 823 22.87 18.14 -50.41
C GLY A 823 23.48 16.73 -50.34
N GLU A 824 23.02 15.78 -49.51
CA GLU A 824 23.73 14.48 -49.34
C GLU A 824 22.73 13.30 -49.25
N GLY A 825 22.95 12.24 -50.02
CA GLY A 825 22.00 11.14 -50.28
C GLY A 825 21.77 10.16 -49.11
N HIS A 826 20.95 9.13 -49.35
CA HIS A 826 20.54 8.11 -48.35
C HIS A 826 21.71 7.42 -47.61
N GLY A 827 22.88 7.26 -48.25
CA GLY A 827 24.08 6.72 -47.60
C GLY A 827 24.61 7.58 -46.45
N ALA A 828 24.50 8.92 -46.57
CA ALA A 828 24.95 9.85 -45.52
C ALA A 828 24.11 9.75 -44.25
N VAL A 829 22.82 9.40 -44.37
CA VAL A 829 21.92 9.18 -43.23
C VAL A 829 22.32 7.95 -42.44
N GLU A 830 22.67 6.84 -43.10
CA GLU A 830 23.10 5.62 -42.43
C GLU A 830 24.51 5.77 -41.83
N GLU A 831 25.42 6.51 -42.48
CA GLU A 831 26.71 6.89 -41.90
C GLU A 831 26.55 7.78 -40.65
N GLU A 832 25.60 8.72 -40.67
CA GLU A 832 25.26 9.53 -39.50
C GLU A 832 24.72 8.66 -38.37
N ILE A 833 23.82 7.72 -38.65
CA ILE A 833 23.29 6.77 -37.65
C ILE A 833 24.41 5.90 -37.06
N ALA A 834 25.30 5.36 -37.90
CA ALA A 834 26.42 4.53 -37.47
C ALA A 834 27.38 5.31 -36.55
N LYS A 835 27.73 6.54 -36.92
CA LYS A 835 28.54 7.43 -36.08
C LYS A 835 27.89 7.72 -34.73
N VAL A 836 26.57 7.94 -34.71
CA VAL A 836 25.83 8.16 -33.46
C VAL A 836 25.77 6.90 -32.60
N ALA A 837 25.67 5.72 -33.22
CA ALA A 837 25.74 4.45 -32.49
C ALA A 837 27.10 4.26 -31.81
N GLU A 838 28.21 4.64 -32.48
CA GLU A 838 29.54 4.67 -31.87
C GLU A 838 29.64 5.68 -30.71
N GLU A 839 29.13 6.91 -30.88
CA GLU A 839 29.08 7.94 -29.82
C GLU A 839 28.28 7.46 -28.59
N MET A 840 27.21 6.69 -28.81
CA MET A 840 26.38 6.10 -27.77
C MET A 840 26.97 4.81 -27.18
N GLY A 841 28.12 4.35 -27.67
CA GLY A 841 28.81 3.16 -27.18
C GLY A 841 28.08 1.84 -27.51
N VAL A 842 27.28 1.82 -28.58
CA VAL A 842 26.47 0.68 -29.00
C VAL A 842 26.92 0.22 -30.39
N THR A 843 28.00 -0.55 -30.45
CA THR A 843 28.48 -1.18 -31.69
C THR A 843 28.00 -2.63 -31.75
N GLY A 844 27.33 -3.01 -32.85
CA GLY A 844 26.85 -4.38 -33.07
C GLY A 844 25.39 -4.67 -32.71
N VAL A 845 24.58 -3.65 -32.40
CA VAL A 845 23.11 -3.79 -32.34
C VAL A 845 22.54 -3.66 -33.75
N ASP A 846 21.60 -4.54 -34.10
CA ASP A 846 20.83 -4.41 -35.33
C ASP A 846 19.96 -3.16 -35.28
N LEU A 847 20.26 -2.18 -36.15
CA LEU A 847 19.54 -0.92 -36.26
C LEU A 847 18.38 -0.99 -37.26
N GLY A 848 18.13 -2.15 -37.88
CA GLY A 848 17.11 -2.37 -38.89
C GLY A 848 17.61 -2.11 -40.32
N VAL A 849 16.75 -2.45 -41.29
CA VAL A 849 17.06 -2.42 -42.74
C VAL A 849 17.16 -0.98 -43.26
N SER A 850 18.14 -0.72 -44.14
CA SER A 850 18.32 0.57 -44.81
C SER A 850 17.20 0.83 -45.83
N LEU A 851 16.81 2.10 -46.00
CA LEU A 851 15.79 2.52 -46.97
C LEU A 851 16.11 2.11 -48.43
N GLY A 852 17.36 1.77 -48.74
CA GLY A 852 17.80 1.33 -50.07
C GLY A 852 17.41 -0.11 -50.44
N ASP A 853 17.23 -0.99 -49.46
CA ASP A 853 16.91 -2.41 -49.73
C ASP A 853 15.40 -2.65 -49.91
N ASP A 854 14.55 -1.78 -49.36
CA ASP A 854 13.08 -1.83 -49.50
C ASP A 854 12.58 -1.33 -50.88
N LEU A 855 13.48 -0.93 -51.79
CA LEU A 855 13.17 -0.64 -53.20
C LEU A 855 13.42 -1.84 -54.13
N LEU A 856 13.92 -2.96 -53.61
CA LEU A 856 14.22 -4.18 -54.37
C LEU A 856 13.34 -5.39 -54.02
N LEU A 857 12.25 -5.20 -53.25
CA LEU A 857 11.23 -6.22 -52.99
C LEU A 857 9.84 -5.77 -53.41
#